data_AF-A0A8S3ZMK4-F1
#
_entry.id   AF-A0A8S3ZMK4-F1
#
_cell.length_a   1.000
_cell.length_b   1.000
_cell.length_c   1.000
_cell.angle_alpha   90.00
_cell.angle_beta   90.00
_cell.angle_gamma   90.00
#
_symmetry.space_group_name_H-M   'P 1'
#
loop_
_entity.id
_entity.type
_entity.pdbx_description
1 polymer ?
#
loop_
_entity_poly.entity_id
_entity_poly.type
_entity_poly.pdbx_seq_one_letter_code
_entity_poly.pdbx_strand_id
1 'polypeptide(L)'
;MRSVLYLIWLVFSACCAGESRLIYGEFPPSFIFGVSSSAFPADGVWDKDRKDASICDELTKNGSSIHGSGDARTAADGYQNVKTDVQLLKSLGVSHYKFSLSWPRILPAGTTERVNDKGVAYYNELIDKLLANDIQPFITLHHWDLPQQLQNLGGWANESSVTWFKEYADLCFKTFGDRVKIWTTIEDPVTLAYKGYETGDHASGLKNPDLVYLVGHNLIRAHTEAYIIYKDTYRASQNGQVGIVLNSDWYVPKTTSASYVDAALRALAFYLGWIADPLFKGDYPALMRKYLGNRNLQKGVPRRTLPKFNKREKSRIKGALDFLAISHFKTKLVSHKTNMGNGFLKDQDILLEVDTSYPNLEYRPETNPDSDKRLMGFGLRDLLVYLTTTYNNPAIYVTENGLETCGTLQDQDRIDYIRDYSNNVLQAIIAGSDVRGYFVHSLVDGFALDQTYTIKTGLYFVDMDTKDRPRYPRSSATFYKMLVAKRSFDDKLINFRAFPHDRHEFYYGRFPSNFLWGAATSAYQIEGAWNEDGKGVSIWDTFAHNNKIEGNQTGDVAADSYHLYQEDVNNLEKLGVDFYRFSIAWTRILPNGTIDNINQAGIDYYNRLIDALLAKNIIPMVTLYHWDLPQTLQDYGGWTNESMVNIFGEYARICFQHFGDRVKHWITFNEPYVFTVFVYETGMHPPGKSRPGIVVYQAAHNVLRAHTRAYHIYKDSFKNSQKGVVGITLSVEFMVPMTDSPEDAEAADRAMEFNFGWFANAIFSGSGDYPQVMKKFIGDKSRRQGFASSRLPEFTDAEKKLIN
;
A
#
# COMPACT_ATOMS: atom_id res chain seq x y z
N MET A 1 34.77 -18.26 -20.15
CA MET A 1 33.40 -17.86 -20.55
C MET A 1 32.35 -18.92 -20.22
N ARG A 2 32.52 -20.21 -20.58
CA ARG A 2 31.65 -21.31 -20.07
C ARG A 2 31.69 -21.47 -18.53
N SER A 3 32.70 -20.93 -17.86
CA SER A 3 32.95 -21.11 -16.42
C SER A 3 32.12 -20.25 -15.47
N VAL A 4 31.61 -19.07 -15.86
CA VAL A 4 30.94 -18.15 -14.92
C VAL A 4 29.49 -18.57 -14.66
N LEU A 5 28.72 -18.87 -15.72
CA LEU A 5 27.37 -19.45 -15.60
C LEU A 5 27.40 -20.87 -15.03
N TYR A 6 28.46 -21.65 -15.28
CA TYR A 6 28.65 -22.97 -14.67
C TYR A 6 29.03 -22.88 -13.19
N LEU A 7 29.74 -21.83 -12.76
CA LEU A 7 29.95 -21.53 -11.33
C LEU A 7 28.65 -21.09 -10.65
N ILE A 8 27.85 -20.22 -11.29
CA ILE A 8 26.53 -19.82 -10.80
C ILE A 8 25.61 -21.06 -10.69
N TRP A 9 25.67 -21.97 -11.66
CA TRP A 9 24.94 -23.25 -11.62
C TRP A 9 25.47 -24.25 -10.57
N LEU A 10 26.78 -24.26 -10.29
CA LEU A 10 27.38 -25.07 -9.22
C LEU A 10 27.05 -24.53 -7.81
N VAL A 11 27.01 -23.20 -7.62
CA VAL A 11 26.51 -22.58 -6.39
C VAL A 11 25.01 -22.87 -6.22
N PHE A 12 24.23 -22.83 -7.32
CA PHE A 12 22.84 -23.30 -7.34
C PHE A 12 22.71 -24.78 -6.93
N SER A 13 23.56 -25.66 -7.47
CA SER A 13 23.51 -27.09 -7.12
C SER A 13 23.93 -27.36 -5.67
N ALA A 14 24.85 -26.57 -5.10
CA ALA A 14 25.22 -26.71 -3.68
C ALA A 14 24.12 -26.21 -2.73
N CYS A 15 23.37 -25.16 -3.08
CA CYS A 15 22.23 -24.68 -2.31
C CYS A 15 20.95 -25.51 -2.51
N CYS A 16 20.76 -26.13 -3.68
CA CYS A 16 19.56 -26.93 -3.99
C CYS A 16 19.70 -28.43 -3.71
N ALA A 17 20.90 -28.96 -3.45
CA ALA A 17 21.12 -30.38 -3.17
C ALA A 17 20.95 -30.79 -1.69
N GLY A 18 20.47 -29.88 -0.83
CA GLY A 18 19.97 -30.22 0.50
C GLY A 18 18.50 -29.80 0.59
N GLU A 19 17.70 -30.59 1.28
CA GLU A 19 16.32 -30.31 1.69
C GLU A 19 16.05 -28.81 1.91
N SER A 20 14.82 -28.35 1.63
CA SER A 20 14.28 -27.02 1.89
C SER A 20 14.41 -26.57 3.36
N ARG A 21 15.64 -26.35 3.81
CA ARG A 21 15.97 -25.76 5.10
C ARG A 21 15.95 -24.27 4.90
N LEU A 22 15.02 -23.61 5.59
CA LEU A 22 15.13 -22.19 5.90
C LEU A 22 16.58 -21.90 6.31
N ILE A 23 17.27 -21.04 5.56
CA ILE A 23 18.63 -20.63 5.88
C ILE A 23 18.51 -19.66 7.06
N TYR A 24 18.64 -20.18 8.27
CA TYR A 24 18.77 -19.38 9.48
C TYR A 24 20.20 -18.80 9.51
N GLY A 25 20.33 -17.55 9.06
CA GLY A 25 21.58 -16.78 9.13
C GLY A 25 21.35 -15.42 9.79
N GLU A 26 22.37 -14.90 10.46
CA GLU A 26 22.38 -13.53 10.97
C GLU A 26 23.27 -12.65 10.09
N PHE A 27 22.86 -11.41 9.87
CA PHE A 27 23.73 -10.43 9.23
C PHE A 27 24.94 -10.17 10.13
N PRO A 28 26.16 -10.07 9.58
CA PRO A 28 27.37 -9.82 10.37
C PRO A 28 27.20 -8.61 11.29
N PRO A 29 27.79 -8.57 12.50
CA PRO A 29 27.63 -7.42 13.41
C PRO A 29 28.04 -6.08 12.79
N SER A 30 29.01 -6.08 11.88
CA SER A 30 29.46 -4.89 11.13
C SER A 30 28.54 -4.48 9.99
N PHE A 31 27.50 -5.26 9.67
CA PHE A 31 26.61 -4.98 8.55
C PHE A 31 25.74 -3.74 8.83
N ILE A 32 25.69 -2.86 7.84
CA ILE A 32 25.00 -1.58 7.93
C ILE A 32 23.56 -1.72 7.43
N PHE A 33 22.61 -1.42 8.31
CA PHE A 33 21.25 -1.11 7.89
C PHE A 33 21.07 0.39 7.82
N GLY A 34 20.49 0.85 6.73
CA GLY A 34 20.23 2.26 6.48
C GLY A 34 19.00 2.52 5.62
N VAL A 35 18.70 3.79 5.43
CA VAL A 35 17.64 4.24 4.51
C VAL A 35 18.22 5.31 3.62
N SER A 36 17.73 5.41 2.38
CA SER A 36 18.16 6.44 1.44
C SER A 36 17.07 7.45 1.10
N SER A 37 17.50 8.66 0.76
CA SER A 37 16.70 9.74 0.16
C SER A 37 17.53 10.49 -0.88
N SER A 38 16.86 11.26 -1.73
CA SER A 38 17.50 12.08 -2.76
C SER A 38 17.14 13.56 -2.55
N ALA A 39 18.09 14.47 -2.71
CA ALA A 39 17.92 15.90 -2.40
C ALA A 39 16.76 16.54 -3.15
N PHE A 40 16.66 16.33 -4.47
CA PHE A 40 15.60 16.94 -5.27
C PHE A 40 14.19 16.44 -4.89
N PRO A 41 13.94 15.12 -4.76
CA PRO A 41 12.67 14.59 -4.26
C PRO A 41 12.33 14.89 -2.80
N ALA A 42 13.33 15.12 -1.92
CA ALA A 42 13.12 15.18 -0.47
C ALA A 42 13.30 16.58 0.14
N ASP A 43 14.34 17.34 -0.22
CA ASP A 43 14.64 18.64 0.41
C ASP A 43 13.57 19.68 0.09
N GLY A 44 13.09 19.71 -1.16
CA GLY A 44 12.19 20.75 -1.65
C GLY A 44 12.82 22.15 -1.63
N VAL A 45 11.99 23.17 -1.72
CA VAL A 45 12.32 24.60 -1.58
C VAL A 45 13.45 25.05 -2.50
N TRP A 46 13.17 25.00 -3.80
CA TRP A 46 14.16 25.23 -4.86
C TRP A 46 14.60 26.69 -5.07
N ASP A 47 13.86 27.68 -4.57
CA ASP A 47 14.09 29.13 -4.77
C ASP A 47 14.38 29.91 -3.46
N LYS A 48 14.54 29.22 -2.34
CA LYS A 48 14.85 29.84 -1.03
C LYS A 48 16.35 29.89 -0.78
N ASP A 49 16.74 30.85 0.04
CA ASP A 49 18.09 30.95 0.61
C ASP A 49 19.21 30.91 -0.43
N ARG A 50 18.95 31.56 -1.58
CA ARG A 50 19.89 31.75 -2.70
C ARG A 50 20.31 30.47 -3.42
N LYS A 51 19.52 29.38 -3.34
CA LYS A 51 19.63 28.27 -4.29
C LYS A 51 19.24 28.76 -5.69
N ASP A 52 20.00 28.35 -6.71
CA ASP A 52 19.65 28.58 -8.12
C ASP A 52 18.99 27.34 -8.75
N ALA A 53 18.49 27.50 -9.98
CA ALA A 53 17.82 26.41 -10.69
C ALA A 53 18.78 25.27 -11.07
N SER A 54 18.39 24.04 -10.77
CA SER A 54 18.93 22.82 -11.38
C SER A 54 18.28 22.53 -12.74
N ILE A 55 18.82 21.56 -13.46
CA ILE A 55 18.16 21.02 -14.67
C ILE A 55 16.79 20.39 -14.38
N CYS A 56 16.59 19.83 -13.18
CA CYS A 56 15.30 19.23 -12.77
C CYS A 56 14.26 20.30 -12.44
N ASP A 57 14.71 21.39 -11.84
CA ASP A 57 13.91 22.57 -11.55
C ASP A 57 13.38 23.20 -12.85
N GLU A 58 14.25 23.41 -13.84
CA GLU A 58 13.87 23.97 -15.15
C GLU A 58 12.91 23.08 -15.93
N LEU A 59 13.05 21.75 -15.79
CA LEU A 59 12.15 20.79 -16.40
C LEU A 59 10.75 20.86 -15.76
N THR A 60 10.64 21.16 -14.46
CA THR A 60 9.40 21.06 -13.68
C THR A 60 8.73 22.41 -13.36
N LYS A 61 9.39 23.54 -13.63
CA LYS A 61 8.99 24.90 -13.23
C LYS A 61 7.57 25.34 -13.57
N ASN A 62 6.95 24.78 -14.61
CA ASN A 62 5.59 25.11 -15.06
C ASN A 62 4.55 24.10 -14.59
N GLY A 63 4.86 23.29 -13.57
CA GLY A 63 4.03 22.17 -13.15
C GLY A 63 3.92 21.07 -14.21
N SER A 64 4.77 21.11 -15.24
CA SER A 64 4.86 20.09 -16.29
C SER A 64 5.98 19.12 -15.92
N SER A 65 5.66 17.85 -15.79
CA SER A 65 6.65 16.77 -15.85
C SER A 65 6.47 16.01 -17.17
N ILE A 66 7.38 15.09 -17.46
CA ILE A 66 7.36 14.34 -18.71
C ILE A 66 6.12 13.44 -18.84
N HIS A 67 5.51 12.97 -17.73
CA HIS A 67 4.31 12.13 -17.75
C HIS A 67 3.15 12.60 -16.85
N GLY A 68 3.16 13.84 -16.34
CA GLY A 68 2.07 14.34 -15.49
C GLY A 68 2.22 15.80 -15.06
N SER A 69 1.28 16.28 -14.24
CA SER A 69 1.31 17.62 -13.66
C SER A 69 1.77 17.60 -12.19
N GLY A 70 2.73 18.44 -11.82
CA GLY A 70 3.18 18.61 -10.43
C GLY A 70 4.47 19.42 -10.36
N ASP A 71 4.66 20.20 -9.29
CA ASP A 71 5.94 20.89 -9.02
C ASP A 71 6.69 20.20 -7.86
N ALA A 72 8.02 20.22 -7.92
CA ALA A 72 8.88 19.77 -6.82
C ALA A 72 9.25 20.93 -5.87
N ARG A 73 8.54 22.08 -5.95
CA ARG A 73 8.90 23.30 -5.20
C ARG A 73 8.87 23.07 -3.71
N THR A 74 7.91 22.28 -3.24
CA THR A 74 7.82 21.92 -1.81
C THR A 74 8.28 20.48 -1.58
N ALA A 75 7.96 19.55 -2.49
CA ALA A 75 8.29 18.12 -2.34
C ALA A 75 7.89 17.58 -0.95
N ALA A 76 8.77 16.84 -0.28
CA ALA A 76 8.57 16.41 1.12
C ALA A 76 8.94 17.49 2.17
N ASP A 77 9.46 18.64 1.74
CA ASP A 77 9.91 19.74 2.60
C ASP A 77 10.94 19.31 3.67
N GLY A 78 11.86 18.39 3.31
CA GLY A 78 12.95 17.93 4.17
C GLY A 78 13.84 19.08 4.65
N TYR A 79 13.97 20.15 3.85
CA TYR A 79 14.72 21.35 4.21
C TYR A 79 14.24 22.00 5.51
N GLN A 80 12.93 21.92 5.79
CA GLN A 80 12.32 22.46 7.02
C GLN A 80 12.05 21.39 8.08
N ASN A 81 12.14 20.11 7.71
CA ASN A 81 11.71 18.99 8.54
C ASN A 81 12.87 18.10 9.04
N VAL A 82 14.12 18.60 9.01
CA VAL A 82 15.32 17.88 9.48
C VAL A 82 15.12 17.19 10.82
N LYS A 83 14.53 17.91 11.80
CA LYS A 83 14.29 17.34 13.14
C LYS A 83 13.36 16.12 13.05
N THR A 84 12.28 16.22 12.30
CA THR A 84 11.28 15.15 12.13
C THR A 84 11.94 13.94 11.46
N ASP A 85 12.59 14.15 10.32
CA ASP A 85 13.18 13.06 9.53
C ASP A 85 14.28 12.31 10.30
N VAL A 86 15.11 13.02 11.09
CA VAL A 86 16.09 12.40 12.00
C VAL A 86 15.43 11.57 13.10
N GLN A 87 14.29 12.02 13.65
CA GLN A 87 13.55 11.20 14.63
C GLN A 87 12.94 9.95 13.99
N LEU A 88 12.47 10.01 12.74
CA LEU A 88 11.99 8.83 12.02
C LEU A 88 13.12 7.79 11.85
N LEU A 89 14.29 8.23 11.38
CA LEU A 89 15.48 7.37 11.25
C LEU A 89 15.87 6.73 12.59
N LYS A 90 15.89 7.51 13.67
CA LYS A 90 16.14 6.99 15.02
C LYS A 90 15.10 5.95 15.43
N SER A 91 13.84 6.17 15.11
CA SER A 91 12.75 5.25 15.45
C SER A 91 12.82 3.91 14.71
N LEU A 92 13.42 3.90 13.50
CA LEU A 92 13.72 2.68 12.74
C LEU A 92 14.92 1.90 13.32
N GLY A 93 15.76 2.53 14.14
CA GLY A 93 16.99 1.92 14.69
C GLY A 93 18.11 1.76 13.68
N VAL A 94 18.05 2.46 12.54
CA VAL A 94 19.08 2.38 11.50
C VAL A 94 20.36 3.09 11.92
N SER A 95 21.49 2.57 11.43
CA SER A 95 22.82 3.09 11.77
C SER A 95 23.32 4.17 10.80
N HIS A 96 22.79 4.19 9.58
CA HIS A 96 23.25 5.07 8.51
C HIS A 96 22.07 5.69 7.76
N TYR A 97 22.26 6.92 7.30
CA TYR A 97 21.33 7.58 6.39
C TYR A 97 22.07 8.03 5.14
N LYS A 98 21.63 7.51 3.98
CA LYS A 98 22.14 7.94 2.67
C LYS A 98 21.31 9.12 2.17
N PHE A 99 21.97 10.24 1.87
CA PHE A 99 21.32 11.37 1.21
C PHE A 99 22.28 12.03 0.21
N SER A 100 21.75 12.84 -0.70
CA SER A 100 22.58 13.59 -1.65
C SER A 100 22.72 15.05 -1.25
N LEU A 101 23.83 15.68 -1.66
CA LEU A 101 23.98 17.13 -1.62
C LEU A 101 23.39 17.73 -2.88
N SER A 102 22.76 18.89 -2.76
CA SER A 102 22.31 19.65 -3.91
C SER A 102 23.36 20.63 -4.40
N TRP A 103 23.95 20.33 -5.56
CA TRP A 103 25.00 21.15 -6.16
C TRP A 103 24.57 22.62 -6.32
N PRO A 104 23.43 22.96 -6.95
CA PRO A 104 23.00 24.36 -7.08
C PRO A 104 22.57 25.01 -5.76
N ARG A 105 22.38 24.23 -4.68
CA ARG A 105 22.18 24.77 -3.34
C ARG A 105 23.49 25.20 -2.69
N ILE A 106 24.58 24.48 -2.93
CA ILE A 106 25.92 24.78 -2.39
C ILE A 106 26.66 25.80 -3.28
N LEU A 107 26.63 25.60 -4.60
CA LEU A 107 27.23 26.45 -5.62
C LEU A 107 26.14 26.88 -6.62
N PRO A 108 25.43 28.01 -6.38
CA PRO A 108 24.36 28.49 -7.25
C PRO A 108 24.76 28.65 -8.73
N ALA A 109 25.95 29.18 -8.99
CA ALA A 109 26.49 29.31 -10.35
C ALA A 109 27.15 28.02 -10.89
N GLY A 110 27.20 26.97 -10.07
CA GLY A 110 27.89 25.70 -10.34
C GLY A 110 29.41 25.74 -10.12
N THR A 111 30.02 26.92 -10.02
CA THR A 111 31.46 27.11 -9.78
C THR A 111 31.73 27.65 -8.37
N THR A 112 32.98 27.55 -7.91
CA THR A 112 33.41 28.03 -6.58
C THR A 112 33.49 29.55 -6.46
N GLU A 113 33.14 30.31 -7.50
CA GLU A 113 33.10 31.78 -7.46
C GLU A 113 32.13 32.30 -6.40
N ARG A 114 31.05 31.55 -6.14
CA ARG A 114 30.04 31.90 -5.13
C ARG A 114 29.57 30.65 -4.38
N VAL A 115 30.03 30.52 -3.15
CA VAL A 115 29.51 29.53 -2.19
C VAL A 115 28.28 30.09 -1.49
N ASN A 116 27.23 29.27 -1.35
CA ASN A 116 26.03 29.63 -0.61
C ASN A 116 26.12 29.14 0.84
N ASP A 117 26.50 30.03 1.75
CA ASP A 117 26.66 29.73 3.18
C ASP A 117 25.41 29.14 3.82
N LYS A 118 24.20 29.52 3.36
CA LYS A 118 22.94 28.98 3.89
C LYS A 118 22.70 27.53 3.45
N GLY A 119 23.04 27.20 2.21
CA GLY A 119 23.02 25.83 1.71
C GLY A 119 24.00 24.94 2.45
N VAL A 120 25.21 25.46 2.71
CA VAL A 120 26.22 24.77 3.53
C VAL A 120 25.75 24.60 4.98
N ALA A 121 25.16 25.62 5.58
CA ALA A 121 24.64 25.57 6.94
C ALA A 121 23.54 24.50 7.12
N TYR A 122 22.65 24.35 6.13
CA TYR A 122 21.63 23.30 6.13
C TYR A 122 22.23 21.89 6.21
N TYR A 123 23.19 21.58 5.33
CA TYR A 123 23.82 20.25 5.33
C TYR A 123 24.67 20.01 6.59
N ASN A 124 25.32 21.05 7.13
CA ASN A 124 25.97 20.98 8.45
C ASN A 124 24.96 20.62 9.55
N GLU A 125 23.81 21.32 9.62
CA GLU A 125 22.78 21.05 10.61
C GLU A 125 22.24 19.61 10.51
N LEU A 126 21.98 19.13 9.29
CA LEU A 126 21.54 17.75 9.06
C LEU A 126 22.59 16.74 9.54
N ILE A 127 23.86 16.91 9.12
CA ILE A 127 24.97 16.03 9.52
C ILE A 127 25.13 16.02 11.04
N ASP A 128 25.13 17.18 11.69
CA ASP A 128 25.32 17.29 13.13
C ASP A 128 24.15 16.65 13.90
N LYS A 129 22.91 16.80 13.42
CA LYS A 129 21.73 16.15 14.04
C LYS A 129 21.72 14.64 13.84
N LEU A 130 22.17 14.14 12.69
CA LEU A 130 22.33 12.69 12.46
C LEU A 130 23.33 12.11 13.45
N LEU A 131 24.53 12.71 13.54
CA LEU A 131 25.58 12.27 14.45
C LEU A 131 25.17 12.38 15.92
N ALA A 132 24.45 13.43 16.31
CA ALA A 132 23.90 13.58 17.67
C ALA A 132 22.83 12.52 18.02
N ASN A 133 22.37 11.73 17.04
CA ASN A 133 21.46 10.60 17.23
C ASN A 133 22.10 9.27 16.81
N ASP A 134 23.44 9.19 16.78
CA ASP A 134 24.22 8.00 16.46
C ASP A 134 23.97 7.45 15.05
N ILE A 135 23.52 8.30 14.12
CA ILE A 135 23.29 7.95 12.72
C ILE A 135 24.44 8.51 11.88
N GLN A 136 25.15 7.65 11.16
CA GLN A 136 26.27 8.04 10.32
C GLN A 136 25.78 8.54 8.94
N PRO A 137 26.27 9.70 8.47
CA PRO A 137 25.93 10.20 7.14
C PRO A 137 26.69 9.42 6.06
N PHE A 138 25.95 8.94 5.05
CA PHE A 138 26.47 8.45 3.78
C PHE A 138 26.06 9.45 2.70
N ILE A 139 27.01 10.17 2.11
CA ILE A 139 26.67 11.28 1.21
C ILE A 139 26.97 10.97 -0.27
N THR A 140 25.96 11.16 -1.13
CA THR A 140 26.14 11.25 -2.59
C THR A 140 26.39 12.70 -3.01
N LEU A 141 27.49 12.99 -3.71
CA LEU A 141 27.80 14.36 -4.16
C LEU A 141 26.86 14.87 -5.26
N HIS A 142 26.53 14.01 -6.23
CA HIS A 142 25.65 14.38 -7.34
C HIS A 142 24.58 13.31 -7.61
N HIS A 143 23.32 13.73 -7.51
CA HIS A 143 22.14 12.89 -7.77
C HIS A 143 21.22 13.60 -8.76
N TRP A 144 21.73 13.77 -9.98
CA TRP A 144 21.03 14.25 -11.18
C TRP A 144 20.62 15.73 -11.19
N ASP A 145 20.96 16.51 -10.17
CA ASP A 145 20.55 17.90 -9.99
C ASP A 145 21.63 18.89 -10.43
N LEU A 146 22.09 18.78 -11.68
CA LEU A 146 23.14 19.65 -12.23
C LEU A 146 22.67 21.12 -12.24
N PRO A 147 23.49 22.11 -11.85
CA PRO A 147 23.14 23.52 -12.00
C PRO A 147 22.83 23.88 -13.46
N GLN A 148 21.71 24.57 -13.71
CA GLN A 148 21.28 24.91 -15.07
C GLN A 148 22.32 25.74 -15.82
N GLN A 149 23.06 26.60 -15.11
CA GLN A 149 24.12 27.42 -15.71
C GLN A 149 25.20 26.56 -16.37
N LEU A 150 25.59 25.43 -15.75
CA LEU A 150 26.55 24.49 -16.34
C LEU A 150 25.93 23.71 -17.50
N GLN A 151 24.64 23.39 -17.43
CA GLN A 151 23.92 22.77 -18.55
C GLN A 151 23.88 23.67 -19.79
N ASN A 152 23.73 24.98 -19.61
CA ASN A 152 23.78 25.97 -20.70
C ASN A 152 25.15 26.00 -21.40
N LEU A 153 26.22 25.59 -20.72
CA LEU A 153 27.56 25.42 -21.28
C LEU A 153 27.78 24.03 -21.90
N GLY A 154 26.75 23.20 -22.01
CA GLY A 154 26.81 21.84 -22.55
C GLY A 154 26.78 20.73 -21.49
N GLY A 155 26.72 21.07 -20.20
CA GLY A 155 26.58 20.12 -19.10
C GLY A 155 27.66 19.04 -19.12
N TRP A 156 27.26 17.79 -18.92
CA TRP A 156 28.17 16.63 -18.91
C TRP A 156 28.75 16.28 -20.29
N ALA A 157 28.20 16.81 -21.38
CA ALA A 157 28.82 16.67 -22.70
C ALA A 157 30.05 17.59 -22.87
N ASN A 158 30.16 18.66 -22.06
CA ASN A 158 31.33 19.53 -22.04
C ASN A 158 32.45 18.89 -21.21
N GLU A 159 33.65 18.82 -21.76
CA GLU A 159 34.83 18.30 -21.07
C GLU A 159 35.16 19.07 -19.77
N SER A 160 34.83 20.36 -19.70
CA SER A 160 35.04 21.20 -18.51
C SER A 160 34.23 20.73 -17.30
N SER A 161 33.18 19.92 -17.50
CA SER A 161 32.40 19.30 -16.41
C SER A 161 33.25 18.45 -15.47
N VAL A 162 34.34 17.86 -15.97
CA VAL A 162 35.30 17.12 -15.15
C VAL A 162 35.94 18.05 -14.11
N THR A 163 36.34 19.25 -14.51
CA THR A 163 36.94 20.25 -13.63
C THR A 163 35.91 20.84 -12.67
N TRP A 164 34.74 21.25 -13.17
CA TRP A 164 33.68 21.81 -12.33
C TRP A 164 33.26 20.84 -11.23
N PHE A 165 33.09 19.56 -11.56
CA PHE A 165 32.72 18.55 -10.57
C PHE A 165 33.84 18.27 -9.58
N LYS A 166 35.11 18.26 -10.03
CA LYS A 166 36.27 18.13 -9.13
C LYS A 166 36.31 19.26 -8.10
N GLU A 167 36.11 20.51 -8.53
CA GLU A 167 36.11 21.69 -7.64
C GLU A 167 34.95 21.67 -6.65
N TYR A 168 33.76 21.25 -7.11
CA TYR A 168 32.61 21.03 -6.23
C TYR A 168 32.86 19.92 -5.20
N ALA A 169 33.42 18.79 -5.63
CA ALA A 169 33.80 17.69 -4.74
C ALA A 169 34.84 18.12 -3.71
N ASP A 170 35.87 18.88 -4.14
CA ASP A 170 36.90 19.45 -3.27
C ASP A 170 36.29 20.28 -2.13
N LEU A 171 35.39 21.20 -2.49
CA LEU A 171 34.67 22.02 -1.52
C LEU A 171 33.87 21.17 -0.54
N CYS A 172 33.13 20.16 -1.03
CA CYS A 172 32.33 19.28 -0.19
C CYS A 172 33.19 18.47 0.79
N PHE A 173 34.30 17.88 0.32
CA PHE A 173 35.23 17.14 1.18
C PHE A 173 35.87 18.03 2.23
N LYS A 174 36.29 19.25 1.84
CA LYS A 174 36.83 20.23 2.78
C LYS A 174 35.82 20.63 3.85
N THR A 175 34.56 20.78 3.47
CA THR A 175 33.52 21.37 4.33
C THR A 175 32.88 20.34 5.28
N PHE A 176 32.69 19.11 4.82
CA PHE A 176 31.91 18.10 5.55
C PHE A 176 32.70 16.82 5.88
N GLY A 177 33.88 16.61 5.26
CA GLY A 177 34.62 15.35 5.37
C GLY A 177 35.28 15.11 6.73
N ASP A 178 35.35 16.13 7.59
CA ASP A 178 35.71 15.96 9.01
C ASP A 178 34.75 15.00 9.73
N ARG A 179 33.46 15.03 9.35
CA ARG A 179 32.37 14.24 9.94
C ARG A 179 31.90 13.07 9.05
N VAL A 180 31.95 13.23 7.73
CA VAL A 180 31.41 12.25 6.78
C VAL A 180 32.48 11.26 6.34
N LYS A 181 32.22 9.96 6.55
CA LYS A 181 33.19 8.88 6.31
C LYS A 181 32.88 8.00 5.10
N ILE A 182 31.68 8.07 4.54
CA ILE A 182 31.30 7.29 3.36
C ILE A 182 30.71 8.24 2.31
N TRP A 183 31.37 8.28 1.15
CA TRP A 183 31.03 9.16 0.04
C TRP A 183 30.77 8.37 -1.23
N THR A 184 29.76 8.76 -1.99
CA THR A 184 29.55 8.38 -3.39
C THR A 184 29.63 9.61 -4.27
N THR A 185 30.31 9.53 -5.40
CA THR A 185 30.46 10.73 -6.25
C THR A 185 29.21 10.99 -7.08
N ILE A 186 28.77 10.02 -7.87
CA ILE A 186 27.73 10.18 -8.89
C ILE A 186 26.74 9.03 -8.72
N GLU A 187 25.46 9.36 -8.66
CA GLU A 187 24.37 8.39 -8.72
C GLU A 187 24.06 8.00 -10.16
N ASP A 188 24.07 6.69 -10.44
CA ASP A 188 23.60 6.08 -11.69
C ASP A 188 24.01 6.84 -12.97
N PRO A 189 25.32 6.88 -13.28
CA PRO A 189 25.83 7.57 -14.45
C PRO A 189 25.32 7.03 -15.79
N VAL A 190 24.90 5.76 -15.85
CA VAL A 190 24.36 5.15 -17.08
C VAL A 190 22.99 5.75 -17.39
N THR A 191 22.07 5.72 -16.43
CA THR A 191 20.73 6.32 -16.62
C THR A 191 20.81 7.82 -16.84
N LEU A 192 21.68 8.53 -16.11
CA LEU A 192 21.94 9.95 -16.35
C LEU A 192 22.32 10.20 -17.82
N ALA A 193 23.24 9.41 -18.37
CA ALA A 193 23.69 9.57 -19.74
C ALA A 193 22.58 9.31 -20.77
N TYR A 194 21.91 8.15 -20.74
CA TYR A 194 20.96 7.81 -21.81
C TYR A 194 19.59 8.48 -21.61
N LYS A 195 19.05 8.58 -20.39
CA LYS A 195 17.77 9.27 -20.17
C LYS A 195 17.89 10.78 -20.22
N GLY A 196 19.01 11.34 -19.76
CA GLY A 196 19.22 12.79 -19.72
C GLY A 196 19.62 13.39 -21.08
N TYR A 197 20.40 12.66 -21.88
CA TYR A 197 20.99 13.20 -23.13
C TYR A 197 20.51 12.54 -24.42
N GLU A 198 19.97 11.31 -24.38
CA GLU A 198 19.51 10.60 -25.57
C GLU A 198 17.99 10.51 -25.68
N THR A 199 17.29 9.98 -24.67
CA THR A 199 15.83 9.80 -24.74
C THR A 199 15.08 11.06 -24.32
N GLY A 200 15.69 11.85 -23.42
CA GLY A 200 15.11 13.04 -22.83
C GLY A 200 14.03 12.71 -21.78
N ASP A 201 13.98 11.48 -21.29
CA ASP A 201 13.01 11.04 -20.28
C ASP A 201 13.38 11.56 -18.88
N HIS A 202 14.62 11.97 -18.66
CA HIS A 202 15.10 12.64 -17.44
C HIS A 202 15.70 14.00 -17.79
N ALA A 203 15.91 14.86 -16.78
CA ALA A 203 16.69 16.09 -16.96
C ALA A 203 18.11 15.74 -17.48
N SER A 204 18.64 16.41 -18.50
CA SER A 204 18.31 17.73 -19.05
C SER A 204 17.24 17.78 -20.16
N GLY A 205 16.59 16.66 -20.47
CA GLY A 205 15.52 16.59 -21.49
C GLY A 205 16.03 16.60 -22.93
N LEU A 206 17.35 16.45 -23.14
CA LEU A 206 17.96 16.45 -24.46
C LEU A 206 17.69 15.12 -25.19
N LYS A 207 17.39 15.22 -26.49
CA LYS A 207 17.13 14.08 -27.37
C LYS A 207 18.23 13.93 -28.43
N ASN A 208 19.47 13.78 -27.97
CA ASN A 208 20.64 13.69 -28.84
C ASN A 208 21.41 12.37 -28.62
N PRO A 209 21.13 11.34 -29.44
CA PRO A 209 21.76 10.04 -29.30
C PRO A 209 23.29 10.07 -29.52
N ASP A 210 23.87 11.12 -30.09
CA ASP A 210 25.33 11.22 -30.32
C ASP A 210 26.11 11.59 -29.05
N LEU A 211 25.44 12.09 -28.00
CA LEU A 211 26.09 12.57 -26.78
C LEU A 211 26.28 11.47 -25.72
N VAL A 212 25.51 10.39 -25.76
CA VAL A 212 25.43 9.40 -24.67
C VAL A 212 26.80 8.84 -24.25
N TYR A 213 27.64 8.45 -25.22
CA TYR A 213 28.95 7.88 -24.93
C TYR A 213 29.99 8.93 -24.51
N LEU A 214 29.85 10.18 -24.99
CA LEU A 214 30.69 11.30 -24.56
C LEU A 214 30.38 11.70 -23.11
N VAL A 215 29.09 11.79 -22.77
CA VAL A 215 28.62 12.07 -21.41
C VAL A 215 29.10 11.00 -20.45
N GLY A 216 28.89 9.71 -20.75
CA GLY A 216 29.40 8.62 -19.91
C GLY A 216 30.93 8.63 -19.78
N HIS A 217 31.66 9.03 -20.82
CA HIS A 217 33.12 9.20 -20.74
C HIS A 217 33.53 10.31 -19.77
N ASN A 218 32.88 11.48 -19.84
CA ASN A 218 33.16 12.59 -18.94
C ASN A 218 32.75 12.27 -17.49
N LEU A 219 31.65 11.55 -17.26
CA LEU A 219 31.23 11.12 -15.91
C LEU A 219 32.27 10.20 -15.26
N ILE A 220 32.86 9.25 -16.00
CA ILE A 220 33.95 8.39 -15.49
C ILE A 220 35.16 9.24 -15.11
N ARG A 221 35.54 10.21 -15.96
CA ARG A 221 36.66 11.11 -15.71
C ARG A 221 36.40 12.01 -14.49
N ALA A 222 35.19 12.55 -14.37
CA ALA A 222 34.78 13.38 -13.25
C ALA A 222 34.80 12.62 -11.92
N HIS A 223 34.24 11.40 -11.88
CA HIS A 223 34.38 10.50 -10.73
C HIS A 223 35.84 10.23 -10.37
N THR A 224 36.67 9.92 -11.37
CA THR A 224 38.09 9.63 -11.16
C THR A 224 38.84 10.80 -10.54
N GLU A 225 38.61 12.03 -11.02
CA GLU A 225 39.26 13.22 -10.46
C GLU A 225 38.75 13.56 -9.05
N ALA A 226 37.46 13.33 -8.76
CA ALA A 226 36.90 13.46 -7.41
C ALA A 226 37.48 12.40 -6.43
N TYR A 227 37.65 11.15 -6.88
CA TYR A 227 38.31 10.12 -6.08
C TYR A 227 39.77 10.47 -5.78
N ILE A 228 40.52 10.91 -6.81
CA ILE A 228 41.94 11.22 -6.67
C ILE A 228 42.15 12.39 -5.70
N ILE A 229 41.35 13.47 -5.81
CA ILE A 229 41.51 14.60 -4.88
C ILE A 229 41.20 14.19 -3.43
N TYR A 230 40.20 13.33 -3.20
CA TYR A 230 39.94 12.77 -1.88
C TYR A 230 41.12 11.94 -1.36
N LYS A 231 41.57 10.98 -2.17
CA LYS A 231 42.68 10.09 -1.85
C LYS A 231 43.95 10.86 -1.49
N ASP A 232 44.32 11.84 -2.31
CA ASP A 232 45.61 12.51 -2.21
C ASP A 232 45.60 13.64 -1.17
N THR A 233 44.44 14.27 -0.91
CA THR A 233 44.35 15.48 -0.06
C THR A 233 43.69 15.20 1.30
N TYR A 234 42.65 14.37 1.32
CA TYR A 234 41.73 14.29 2.47
C TYR A 234 41.79 12.96 3.21
N ARG A 235 42.09 11.85 2.53
CA ARG A 235 42.02 10.50 3.13
C ARG A 235 42.89 10.36 4.37
N ALA A 236 44.09 10.94 4.38
CA ALA A 236 45.01 10.86 5.52
C ALA A 236 44.48 11.54 6.79
N SER A 237 43.72 12.64 6.66
CA SER A 237 43.19 13.40 7.80
C SER A 237 41.75 13.02 8.16
N GLN A 238 40.96 12.59 7.18
CA GLN A 238 39.53 12.33 7.34
C GLN A 238 39.20 10.84 7.52
N ASN A 239 40.05 9.94 7.03
CA ASN A 239 39.87 8.49 7.11
C ASN A 239 38.51 7.99 6.60
N GLY A 240 37.98 8.59 5.54
CA GLY A 240 36.76 8.13 4.87
C GLY A 240 37.04 7.34 3.59
N GLN A 241 35.97 6.91 2.95
CA GLN A 241 35.96 6.10 1.74
C GLN A 241 35.14 6.78 0.64
N VAL A 242 35.56 6.60 -0.62
CA VAL A 242 34.88 7.14 -1.80
C VAL A 242 34.56 6.02 -2.78
N GLY A 243 33.28 5.91 -3.15
CA GLY A 243 32.78 5.01 -4.17
C GLY A 243 31.94 5.72 -5.23
N ILE A 244 31.23 4.93 -6.02
CA ILE A 244 30.26 5.37 -7.03
C ILE A 244 29.03 4.45 -6.97
N VAL A 245 27.85 4.99 -7.25
CA VAL A 245 26.63 4.18 -7.30
C VAL A 245 26.33 3.78 -8.74
N LEU A 246 26.26 2.47 -8.99
CA LEU A 246 25.84 1.92 -10.27
C LEU A 246 24.45 1.28 -10.13
N ASN A 247 23.53 1.69 -10.98
CA ASN A 247 22.26 1.00 -11.12
C ASN A 247 22.40 -0.17 -12.10
N SER A 248 21.93 -1.35 -11.71
CA SER A 248 21.85 -2.49 -12.62
C SER A 248 20.71 -3.41 -12.22
N ASP A 249 19.86 -3.71 -13.19
CA ASP A 249 19.01 -4.89 -13.11
C ASP A 249 19.86 -6.17 -13.24
N TRP A 250 19.26 -7.31 -12.91
CA TRP A 250 19.80 -8.61 -13.31
C TRP A 250 19.15 -9.08 -14.60
N TYR A 251 19.95 -9.64 -15.50
CA TYR A 251 19.50 -10.03 -16.84
C TYR A 251 19.55 -11.55 -16.99
N VAL A 252 18.38 -12.17 -16.95
CA VAL A 252 18.20 -13.62 -17.09
C VAL A 252 18.00 -13.96 -18.57
N PRO A 253 18.84 -14.81 -19.19
CA PRO A 253 18.62 -15.20 -20.58
C PRO A 253 17.33 -16.02 -20.68
N LYS A 254 16.44 -15.66 -21.61
CA LYS A 254 15.12 -16.33 -21.78
C LYS A 254 15.24 -17.84 -22.03
N THR A 255 16.37 -18.29 -22.57
CA THR A 255 16.72 -19.71 -22.71
C THR A 255 18.21 -19.90 -22.45
N THR A 256 18.64 -21.14 -22.23
CA THR A 256 20.06 -21.51 -22.04
C THR A 256 20.88 -21.53 -23.33
N SER A 257 20.28 -21.16 -24.47
CA SER A 257 20.98 -21.14 -25.76
C SER A 257 22.04 -20.04 -25.82
N ALA A 258 23.11 -20.28 -26.59
CA ALA A 258 24.29 -19.41 -26.61
C ALA A 258 23.99 -17.96 -27.01
N SER A 259 23.04 -17.73 -27.93
CA SER A 259 22.67 -16.38 -28.40
C SER A 259 21.95 -15.56 -27.33
N TYR A 260 21.15 -16.20 -26.47
CA TYR A 260 20.43 -15.55 -25.37
C TYR A 260 21.38 -15.28 -24.20
N VAL A 261 22.28 -16.21 -23.91
CA VAL A 261 23.37 -15.99 -22.94
C VAL A 261 24.25 -14.82 -23.38
N ASP A 262 24.62 -14.73 -24.67
CA ASP A 262 25.38 -13.60 -25.19
C ASP A 262 24.60 -12.28 -25.04
N ALA A 263 23.27 -12.29 -25.25
CA ALA A 263 22.43 -11.11 -25.03
C ALA A 263 22.44 -10.64 -23.56
N ALA A 264 22.39 -11.56 -22.60
CA ALA A 264 22.50 -11.24 -21.17
C ALA A 264 23.87 -10.64 -20.81
N LEU A 265 24.94 -11.22 -21.34
CA LEU A 265 26.30 -10.69 -21.15
C LEU A 265 26.47 -9.31 -21.80
N ARG A 266 25.83 -9.07 -22.96
CA ARG A 266 25.81 -7.73 -23.59
C ARG A 266 25.05 -6.73 -22.72
N ALA A 267 23.87 -7.09 -22.18
CA ALA A 267 23.13 -6.22 -21.27
C ALA A 267 23.97 -5.82 -20.05
N LEU A 268 24.60 -6.79 -19.37
CA LEU A 268 25.53 -6.52 -18.27
C LEU A 268 26.71 -5.63 -18.70
N ALA A 269 27.27 -5.85 -19.89
CA ALA A 269 28.37 -5.02 -20.38
C ALA A 269 27.97 -3.56 -20.63
N PHE A 270 26.74 -3.29 -21.05
CA PHE A 270 26.26 -1.93 -21.32
C PHE A 270 25.71 -1.21 -20.09
N TYR A 271 24.94 -1.90 -19.23
CA TYR A 271 24.31 -1.27 -18.06
C TYR A 271 25.21 -1.23 -16.81
N LEU A 272 26.10 -2.20 -16.64
CA LEU A 272 27.01 -2.25 -15.48
C LEU A 272 28.47 -2.06 -15.90
N GLY A 273 28.92 -2.88 -16.85
CA GLY A 273 30.31 -2.93 -17.30
C GLY A 273 30.80 -1.63 -17.92
N TRP A 274 29.92 -0.84 -18.54
CA TRP A 274 30.31 0.42 -19.20
C TRP A 274 31.04 1.36 -18.25
N ILE A 275 30.65 1.38 -16.98
CA ILE A 275 31.26 2.19 -15.93
C ILE A 275 32.19 1.34 -15.05
N ALA A 276 31.78 0.10 -14.69
CA ALA A 276 32.57 -0.75 -13.81
C ALA A 276 33.88 -1.24 -14.43
N ASP A 277 33.91 -1.66 -15.70
CA ASP A 277 35.14 -2.16 -16.33
C ASP A 277 36.25 -1.09 -16.40
N PRO A 278 35.99 0.18 -16.75
CA PRO A 278 36.99 1.24 -16.62
C PRO A 278 37.60 1.30 -15.22
N LEU A 279 36.78 1.25 -14.17
CA LEU A 279 37.23 1.39 -12.79
C LEU A 279 38.01 0.17 -12.28
N PHE A 280 37.62 -1.06 -12.65
CA PHE A 280 38.32 -2.27 -12.18
C PHE A 280 39.42 -2.76 -13.12
N LYS A 281 39.23 -2.59 -14.43
CA LYS A 281 40.09 -3.16 -15.49
C LYS A 281 40.87 -2.08 -16.24
N GLY A 282 40.52 -0.81 -16.10
CA GLY A 282 41.24 0.34 -16.67
C GLY A 282 40.80 0.74 -18.08
N ASP A 283 39.77 0.11 -18.64
CA ASP A 283 39.24 0.45 -19.96
C ASP A 283 37.80 -0.05 -20.12
N TYR A 284 37.04 0.43 -21.11
CA TYR A 284 35.67 -0.04 -21.38
C TYR A 284 35.58 -1.55 -21.61
N PRO A 285 34.39 -2.17 -21.50
CA PRO A 285 34.22 -3.59 -21.76
C PRO A 285 34.66 -3.97 -23.18
N ALA A 286 35.44 -5.04 -23.30
CA ALA A 286 35.87 -5.57 -24.60
C ALA A 286 34.68 -6.00 -25.46
N LEU A 287 33.64 -6.58 -24.83
CA LEU A 287 32.40 -6.98 -25.49
C LEU A 287 31.68 -5.78 -26.12
N MET A 288 31.50 -4.69 -25.35
CA MET A 288 30.87 -3.46 -25.82
C MET A 288 31.63 -2.85 -27.01
N ARG A 289 32.96 -2.72 -26.91
CA ARG A 289 33.81 -2.23 -28.02
C ARG A 289 33.67 -3.07 -29.28
N LYS A 290 33.77 -4.40 -29.14
CA LYS A 290 33.63 -5.34 -30.25
C LYS A 290 32.27 -5.17 -30.93
N TYR A 291 31.21 -5.05 -30.12
CA TYR A 291 29.86 -4.94 -30.62
C TYR A 291 29.62 -3.64 -31.40
N LEU A 292 29.96 -2.49 -30.82
CA LEU A 292 29.85 -1.18 -31.48
C LEU A 292 30.73 -1.11 -32.74
N GLY A 293 31.95 -1.67 -32.68
CA GLY A 293 32.84 -1.74 -33.83
C GLY A 293 32.25 -2.54 -34.99
N ASN A 294 31.66 -3.70 -34.72
CA ASN A 294 31.00 -4.52 -35.73
C ASN A 294 29.75 -3.83 -36.29
N ARG A 295 28.96 -3.18 -35.43
CA ARG A 295 27.75 -2.43 -35.81
C ARG A 295 28.09 -1.29 -36.80
N ASN A 296 29.19 -0.57 -36.57
CA ASN A 296 29.67 0.50 -37.46
C ASN A 296 30.06 0.05 -38.88
N LEU A 297 30.28 -1.26 -39.09
CA LEU A 297 30.57 -1.83 -40.41
C LEU A 297 29.29 -2.18 -41.19
N GLN A 298 28.13 -2.21 -40.54
CA GLN A 298 26.86 -2.57 -41.18
C GLN A 298 26.33 -1.43 -42.06
N LYS A 299 25.90 -1.75 -43.28
CA LYS A 299 25.30 -0.77 -44.20
C LYS A 299 23.95 -0.30 -43.66
N GLY A 300 23.72 1.01 -43.66
CA GLY A 300 22.46 1.63 -43.22
C GLY A 300 22.31 1.82 -41.71
N VAL A 301 23.35 1.50 -40.91
CA VAL A 301 23.35 1.74 -39.45
C VAL A 301 24.19 3.00 -39.14
N PRO A 302 23.68 3.94 -38.33
CA PRO A 302 24.45 5.11 -37.89
C PRO A 302 25.74 4.70 -37.16
N ARG A 303 26.86 5.38 -37.46
CA ARG A 303 28.15 5.09 -36.83
C ARG A 303 28.21 5.65 -35.40
N ARG A 304 28.74 4.86 -34.48
CA ARG A 304 28.93 5.20 -33.07
C ARG A 304 30.38 5.16 -32.66
N THR A 305 30.85 6.26 -32.09
CA THR A 305 32.21 6.35 -31.57
C THR A 305 32.16 6.33 -30.05
N LEU A 306 32.53 5.20 -29.46
CA LEU A 306 32.89 5.15 -28.05
C LEU A 306 34.24 5.87 -27.88
N PRO A 307 34.35 6.90 -27.01
CA PRO A 307 35.63 7.57 -26.77
C PRO A 307 36.72 6.60 -26.30
N LYS A 308 37.98 7.03 -26.37
CA LYS A 308 39.12 6.20 -25.98
C LYS A 308 39.86 6.87 -24.84
N PHE A 309 40.14 6.11 -23.79
CA PHE A 309 41.08 6.54 -22.75
C PHE A 309 42.51 6.42 -23.27
N ASN A 310 43.30 7.49 -23.10
CA ASN A 310 44.73 7.45 -23.33
C ASN A 310 45.45 6.69 -22.20
N LYS A 311 46.74 6.39 -22.36
CA LYS A 311 47.51 5.57 -21.41
C LYS A 311 47.51 6.17 -19.98
N ARG A 312 47.57 7.49 -19.85
CA ARG A 312 47.56 8.19 -18.56
C ARG A 312 46.20 8.04 -17.89
N GLU A 313 45.12 8.26 -18.62
CA GLU A 313 43.75 8.12 -18.14
C GLU A 313 43.47 6.70 -17.65
N LYS A 314 43.81 5.66 -18.44
CA LYS A 314 43.62 4.26 -18.03
C LYS A 314 44.28 3.95 -16.68
N SER A 315 45.48 4.49 -16.44
CA SER A 315 46.20 4.27 -15.18
C SER A 315 45.58 5.01 -13.99
N ARG A 316 44.95 6.16 -14.23
CA ARG A 316 44.29 6.96 -13.19
C ARG A 316 42.91 6.39 -12.83
N ILE A 317 42.16 5.93 -13.84
CA ILE A 317 40.80 5.40 -13.68
C ILE A 317 40.83 4.04 -12.99
N LYS A 318 41.80 3.18 -13.34
CA LYS A 318 41.90 1.85 -12.74
C LYS A 318 42.16 1.95 -11.23
N GLY A 319 41.23 1.45 -10.43
CA GLY A 319 41.27 1.47 -8.97
C GLY A 319 40.77 2.77 -8.34
N ALA A 320 40.06 3.62 -9.08
CA ALA A 320 39.54 4.90 -8.58
C ALA A 320 38.28 4.77 -7.70
N LEU A 321 38.22 3.77 -6.82
CA LEU A 321 37.13 3.56 -5.86
C LEU A 321 37.61 2.73 -4.67
N ASP A 322 37.05 2.97 -3.50
CA ASP A 322 37.29 2.17 -2.28
C ASP A 322 36.20 1.08 -2.09
N PHE A 323 35.00 1.33 -2.61
CA PHE A 323 33.87 0.40 -2.60
C PHE A 323 32.95 0.66 -3.80
N LEU A 324 32.11 -0.32 -4.14
CA LEU A 324 31.06 -0.19 -5.14
C LEU A 324 29.70 -0.07 -4.46
N ALA A 325 28.93 0.96 -4.79
CA ALA A 325 27.54 1.05 -4.37
C ALA A 325 26.62 0.58 -5.51
N ILE A 326 25.58 -0.19 -5.16
CA ILE A 326 24.64 -0.77 -6.11
C ILE A 326 23.24 -0.27 -5.79
N SER A 327 22.58 0.26 -6.81
CA SER A 327 21.14 0.44 -6.84
C SER A 327 20.55 -0.68 -7.69
N HIS A 328 19.53 -1.37 -7.16
CA HIS A 328 18.94 -2.51 -7.83
C HIS A 328 17.47 -2.62 -7.46
N PHE A 329 16.62 -2.80 -8.47
CA PHE A 329 15.17 -2.83 -8.26
C PHE A 329 14.49 -4.01 -8.95
N LYS A 330 15.02 -4.48 -10.09
CA LYS A 330 14.31 -5.41 -10.98
C LYS A 330 15.22 -6.50 -11.55
N THR A 331 14.58 -7.57 -11.98
CA THR A 331 15.17 -8.65 -12.78
C THR A 331 14.41 -8.73 -14.11
N LYS A 332 15.14 -8.85 -15.23
CA LYS A 332 14.58 -8.83 -16.58
C LYS A 332 14.95 -10.10 -17.34
N LEU A 333 14.00 -10.62 -18.10
CA LEU A 333 14.33 -11.58 -19.16
C LEU A 333 14.96 -10.83 -20.33
N VAL A 334 15.98 -11.43 -20.93
CA VAL A 334 16.68 -10.84 -22.07
C VAL A 334 16.81 -11.83 -23.23
N SER A 335 16.60 -11.30 -24.43
CA SER A 335 16.78 -12.00 -25.69
C SER A 335 17.50 -11.10 -26.70
N HIS A 336 18.05 -11.70 -27.75
CA HIS A 336 18.65 -10.93 -28.85
C HIS A 336 17.56 -10.37 -29.75
N LYS A 337 17.65 -9.07 -30.09
CA LYS A 337 16.80 -8.43 -31.09
C LYS A 337 17.59 -7.41 -31.87
N THR A 338 17.84 -7.69 -33.15
CA THR A 338 18.49 -6.76 -34.07
C THR A 338 17.68 -5.48 -34.19
N ASN A 339 18.33 -4.33 -34.03
CA ASN A 339 17.77 -3.01 -34.18
C ASN A 339 18.56 -2.23 -35.24
N MET A 340 17.86 -1.58 -36.16
CA MET A 340 18.46 -0.65 -37.14
C MET A 340 18.44 0.82 -36.65
N GLY A 341 17.86 1.06 -35.47
CA GLY A 341 17.72 2.39 -34.89
C GLY A 341 19.02 2.96 -34.32
N ASN A 342 18.94 4.24 -33.95
CA ASN A 342 20.02 4.99 -33.32
C ASN A 342 19.82 5.06 -31.79
N GLY A 343 20.90 5.13 -31.02
CA GLY A 343 20.85 5.28 -29.56
C GLY A 343 21.44 4.12 -28.75
N PHE A 344 21.92 4.40 -27.54
CA PHE A 344 22.36 3.44 -26.52
C PHE A 344 21.40 2.25 -26.37
N LEU A 345 20.09 2.50 -26.35
CA LEU A 345 19.09 1.42 -26.22
C LEU A 345 19.04 0.52 -27.46
N LYS A 346 19.35 1.06 -28.65
CA LYS A 346 19.33 0.33 -29.93
C LYS A 346 20.67 -0.33 -30.23
N ASP A 347 21.76 0.23 -29.74
CA ASP A 347 23.13 -0.25 -29.96
C ASP A 347 23.43 -1.61 -29.34
N GLN A 348 22.61 -2.05 -28.38
CA GLN A 348 22.79 -3.29 -27.61
C GLN A 348 22.27 -4.54 -28.35
N ASP A 349 21.34 -4.35 -29.30
CA ASP A 349 20.56 -5.40 -29.96
C ASP A 349 20.01 -6.45 -28.97
N ILE A 350 19.34 -5.96 -27.94
CA ILE A 350 18.63 -6.77 -26.96
C ILE A 350 17.15 -6.40 -26.92
N LEU A 351 16.35 -7.34 -26.44
CA LEU A 351 14.98 -7.12 -26.02
C LEU A 351 14.89 -7.51 -24.55
N LEU A 352 14.39 -6.58 -23.73
CA LEU A 352 14.09 -6.82 -22.33
C LEU A 352 12.61 -7.14 -22.18
N GLU A 353 12.30 -8.18 -21.43
CA GLU A 353 10.95 -8.68 -21.19
C GLU A 353 10.74 -8.90 -19.67
N VAL A 354 9.48 -8.89 -19.25
CA VAL A 354 9.08 -9.23 -17.88
C VAL A 354 8.90 -10.75 -17.77
N ASP A 355 9.37 -11.34 -16.68
CA ASP A 355 9.03 -12.72 -16.35
C ASP A 355 7.70 -12.76 -15.58
N THR A 356 6.62 -13.05 -16.31
CA THR A 356 5.27 -13.08 -15.72
C THR A 356 5.01 -14.31 -14.84
N SER A 357 5.95 -15.25 -14.76
CA SER A 357 5.84 -16.43 -13.89
C SER A 357 6.07 -16.14 -12.40
N TYR A 358 6.62 -14.96 -12.07
CA TYR A 358 6.85 -14.52 -10.69
C TYR A 358 5.69 -13.65 -10.17
N PRO A 359 5.45 -13.64 -8.84
CA PRO A 359 4.38 -12.85 -8.23
C PRO A 359 4.41 -11.38 -8.66
N ASN A 360 3.24 -10.88 -9.05
CA ASN A 360 3.03 -9.47 -9.42
C ASN A 360 2.73 -8.66 -8.15
N LEU A 361 3.56 -7.66 -7.87
CA LEU A 361 3.49 -6.79 -6.68
C LEU A 361 2.77 -5.46 -6.97
N GLU A 362 2.06 -5.34 -8.09
CA GLU A 362 1.21 -4.18 -8.36
C GLU A 362 0.02 -4.16 -7.39
N TYR A 363 -0.43 -2.98 -6.94
CA TYR A 363 -1.60 -2.83 -6.05
C TYR A 363 -2.90 -3.44 -6.61
N ARG A 364 -2.97 -3.61 -7.93
CA ARG A 364 -4.08 -4.24 -8.67
C ARG A 364 -3.51 -5.10 -9.79
N PRO A 365 -2.95 -6.28 -9.49
CA PRO A 365 -2.24 -7.09 -10.46
C PRO A 365 -3.15 -7.55 -11.62
N GLU A 366 -4.46 -7.63 -11.40
CA GLU A 366 -5.48 -7.93 -12.40
C GLU A 366 -5.64 -6.83 -13.46
N THR A 367 -5.33 -5.58 -13.12
CA THR A 367 -5.43 -4.44 -14.05
C THR A 367 -4.16 -4.22 -14.87
N ASN A 368 -3.02 -4.74 -14.40
CA ASN A 368 -1.74 -4.66 -15.10
C ASN A 368 -0.96 -5.98 -14.95
N PRO A 369 -1.39 -7.04 -15.67
CA PRO A 369 -0.79 -8.36 -15.56
C PRO A 369 0.63 -8.44 -16.11
N ASP A 370 1.06 -7.44 -16.89
CA ASP A 370 2.40 -7.32 -17.48
C ASP A 370 3.32 -6.37 -16.68
N SER A 371 2.90 -5.96 -15.47
CA SER A 371 3.73 -5.10 -14.60
C SER A 371 5.09 -5.72 -14.36
N ASP A 372 6.12 -4.87 -14.38
CA ASP A 372 7.50 -5.26 -14.15
C ASP A 372 7.91 -5.23 -12.67
N LYS A 373 6.96 -4.96 -11.77
CA LYS A 373 7.09 -5.08 -10.32
C LYS A 373 6.95 -6.54 -9.90
N ARG A 374 7.99 -7.33 -10.15
CA ARG A 374 8.03 -8.77 -9.86
C ARG A 374 8.86 -9.08 -8.62
N LEU A 375 8.36 -10.00 -7.80
CA LEU A 375 9.10 -10.52 -6.64
C LEU A 375 10.20 -11.47 -7.11
N MET A 376 11.38 -10.91 -7.37
CA MET A 376 12.54 -11.62 -7.97
C MET A 376 13.85 -11.24 -7.26
N GLY A 377 13.89 -11.27 -5.92
CA GLY A 377 15.05 -10.87 -5.12
C GLY A 377 16.31 -11.70 -5.41
N PHE A 378 16.17 -12.90 -5.98
CA PHE A 378 17.32 -13.70 -6.42
C PHE A 378 18.19 -12.98 -7.46
N GLY A 379 17.63 -12.05 -8.25
CA GLY A 379 18.43 -11.28 -9.19
C GLY A 379 19.45 -10.36 -8.51
N LEU A 380 19.09 -9.77 -7.36
CA LEU A 380 20.03 -9.00 -6.55
C LEU A 380 21.15 -9.91 -6.02
N ARG A 381 20.80 -11.10 -5.51
CA ARG A 381 21.81 -12.09 -5.06
C ARG A 381 22.76 -12.45 -6.18
N ASP A 382 22.24 -12.79 -7.35
CA ASP A 382 23.04 -13.23 -8.49
C ASP A 382 23.93 -12.10 -9.03
N LEU A 383 23.45 -10.85 -9.01
CA LEU A 383 24.24 -9.66 -9.32
C LEU A 383 25.41 -9.50 -8.33
N LEU A 384 25.18 -9.64 -7.03
CA LEU A 384 26.22 -9.53 -6.00
C LEU A 384 27.29 -10.64 -6.13
N VAL A 385 26.86 -11.87 -6.42
CA VAL A 385 27.77 -12.99 -6.71
C VAL A 385 28.53 -12.78 -8.02
N TYR A 386 27.90 -12.20 -9.04
CA TYR A 386 28.56 -11.82 -10.29
C TYR A 386 29.65 -10.78 -10.05
N LEU A 387 29.38 -9.75 -9.23
CA LEU A 387 30.38 -8.73 -8.85
C LEU A 387 31.56 -9.36 -8.09
N THR A 388 31.26 -10.30 -7.20
CA THR A 388 32.26 -11.07 -6.43
C THR A 388 33.25 -11.77 -7.35
N THR A 389 32.75 -12.48 -8.35
CA THR A 389 33.55 -13.29 -9.26
C THR A 389 34.20 -12.49 -10.39
N THR A 390 33.60 -11.38 -10.82
CA THR A 390 34.05 -10.59 -11.98
C THR A 390 35.04 -9.49 -11.61
N TYR A 391 34.90 -8.91 -10.41
CA TYR A 391 35.64 -7.73 -9.99
C TYR A 391 36.49 -7.95 -8.73
N ASN A 392 36.86 -9.22 -8.46
CA ASN A 392 37.75 -9.60 -7.37
C ASN A 392 37.20 -9.23 -5.98
N ASN A 393 35.92 -9.57 -5.75
CA ASN A 393 35.19 -9.38 -4.49
C ASN A 393 35.36 -7.98 -3.86
N PRO A 394 34.91 -6.92 -4.56
CA PRO A 394 34.97 -5.57 -3.99
C PRO A 394 34.04 -5.45 -2.78
N ALA A 395 34.32 -4.49 -1.90
CA ALA A 395 33.37 -4.06 -0.89
C ALA A 395 32.11 -3.48 -1.56
N ILE A 396 30.92 -3.97 -1.19
CA ILE A 396 29.64 -3.58 -1.80
C ILE A 396 28.69 -3.00 -0.77
N TYR A 397 28.01 -1.91 -1.13
CA TYR A 397 26.84 -1.41 -0.42
C TYR A 397 25.62 -1.42 -1.35
N VAL A 398 24.52 -2.04 -0.94
CA VAL A 398 23.23 -1.92 -1.65
C VAL A 398 22.57 -0.63 -1.17
N THR A 399 22.69 0.44 -1.94
CA THR A 399 22.35 1.80 -1.50
C THR A 399 20.95 2.26 -1.84
N GLU A 400 20.31 1.64 -2.84
CA GLU A 400 18.90 1.86 -3.16
C GLU A 400 18.25 0.56 -3.61
N ASN A 401 17.28 0.10 -2.83
CA ASN A 401 16.43 -1.04 -3.12
C ASN A 401 15.06 -0.81 -2.48
N GLY A 402 13.97 -0.98 -3.23
CA GLY A 402 12.63 -0.69 -2.73
C GLY A 402 11.55 -0.92 -3.77
N LEU A 403 10.30 -0.67 -3.37
CA LEU A 403 9.11 -0.87 -4.20
C LEU A 403 8.25 0.40 -4.28
N GLU A 404 7.91 0.78 -5.50
CA GLU A 404 6.96 1.84 -5.84
C GLU A 404 5.51 1.34 -5.75
N THR A 405 4.67 2.05 -4.99
CA THR A 405 3.26 1.69 -4.71
C THR A 405 2.31 2.87 -4.91
N CYS A 406 1.00 2.64 -4.84
CA CYS A 406 -0.03 3.69 -4.95
C CYS A 406 -0.25 4.51 -3.67
N GLY A 407 0.36 4.14 -2.53
CA GLY A 407 0.47 5.03 -1.36
C GLY A 407 -0.30 4.67 -0.10
N THR A 408 -0.86 3.47 0.02
CA THR A 408 -1.53 3.01 1.26
C THR A 408 -0.59 2.95 2.46
N LEU A 409 -1.12 3.07 3.68
CA LEU A 409 -0.36 2.83 4.92
C LEU A 409 -0.12 1.33 5.18
N GLN A 410 -1.00 0.48 4.62
CA GLN A 410 -0.83 -0.97 4.58
C GLN A 410 -0.26 -1.38 3.23
N ASP A 411 1.02 -1.72 3.23
CA ASP A 411 1.83 -1.94 2.04
C ASP A 411 2.51 -3.32 2.09
N GLN A 412 1.69 -4.36 2.09
CA GLN A 412 2.17 -5.75 2.18
C GLN A 412 3.14 -6.09 1.05
N ASP A 413 2.89 -5.62 -0.17
CA ASP A 413 3.77 -5.84 -1.31
C ASP A 413 5.19 -5.31 -1.06
N ARG A 414 5.31 -4.17 -0.36
CA ARG A 414 6.61 -3.60 0.04
C ARG A 414 7.28 -4.43 1.13
N ILE A 415 6.51 -4.96 2.08
CA ILE A 415 7.03 -5.89 3.10
C ILE A 415 7.59 -7.14 2.43
N ASP A 416 6.82 -7.76 1.52
CA ASP A 416 7.23 -8.96 0.81
C ASP A 416 8.48 -8.72 -0.05
N TYR A 417 8.55 -7.56 -0.72
CA TYR A 417 9.73 -7.11 -1.44
C TYR A 417 10.96 -6.97 -0.53
N ILE A 418 10.87 -6.19 0.55
CA ILE A 418 12.01 -5.96 1.46
C ILE A 418 12.44 -7.29 2.07
N ARG A 419 11.50 -8.16 2.49
CA ARG A 419 11.79 -9.48 3.05
C ARG A 419 12.59 -10.34 2.07
N ASP A 420 12.10 -10.49 0.83
CA ASP A 420 12.75 -11.32 -0.19
C ASP A 420 14.12 -10.79 -0.60
N TYR A 421 14.23 -9.49 -0.91
CA TYR A 421 15.48 -8.89 -1.38
C TYR A 421 16.56 -8.85 -0.30
N SER A 422 16.22 -8.46 0.93
CA SER A 422 17.21 -8.45 2.03
C SER A 422 17.64 -9.87 2.41
N ASN A 423 16.76 -10.86 2.35
CA ASN A 423 17.14 -12.27 2.53
C ASN A 423 18.09 -12.76 1.41
N ASN A 424 17.87 -12.33 0.17
CA ASN A 424 18.77 -12.63 -0.94
C ASN A 424 20.14 -11.94 -0.82
N VAL A 425 20.21 -10.75 -0.21
CA VAL A 425 21.49 -10.13 0.19
C VAL A 425 22.21 -10.99 1.23
N LEU A 426 21.51 -11.49 2.26
CA LEU A 426 22.10 -12.39 3.25
C LEU A 426 22.65 -13.67 2.61
N GLN A 427 21.91 -14.26 1.65
CA GLN A 427 22.39 -15.41 0.90
C GLN A 427 23.67 -15.10 0.09
N ALA A 428 23.77 -13.91 -0.51
CA ALA A 428 24.99 -13.50 -1.22
C ALA A 428 26.20 -13.36 -0.26
N ILE A 429 25.98 -12.81 0.94
CA ILE A 429 27.01 -12.73 1.99
C ILE A 429 27.48 -14.13 2.40
N ILE A 430 26.54 -15.06 2.62
CA ILE A 430 26.85 -16.47 2.94
C ILE A 430 27.61 -17.14 1.79
N ALA A 431 27.29 -16.77 0.54
CA ALA A 431 28.01 -17.24 -0.65
C ALA A 431 29.38 -16.57 -0.87
N GLY A 432 29.80 -15.64 0.01
CA GLY A 432 31.12 -15.04 0.04
C GLY A 432 31.24 -13.62 -0.54
N SER A 433 30.12 -12.98 -0.92
CA SER A 433 30.12 -11.58 -1.34
C SER A 433 30.42 -10.63 -0.18
N ASP A 434 31.36 -9.69 -0.34
CA ASP A 434 31.67 -8.65 0.66
C ASP A 434 30.61 -7.52 0.63
N VAL A 435 29.38 -7.85 1.01
CA VAL A 435 28.28 -6.88 1.13
C VAL A 435 28.24 -6.33 2.55
N ARG A 436 28.44 -5.02 2.68
CA ARG A 436 28.62 -4.34 3.97
C ARG A 436 27.40 -3.57 4.44
N GLY A 437 26.42 -3.31 3.57
CA GLY A 437 25.17 -2.69 4.00
C GLY A 437 24.04 -2.76 2.98
N TYR A 438 22.83 -2.55 3.47
CA TYR A 438 21.57 -2.54 2.72
C TYR A 438 20.70 -1.36 3.14
N PHE A 439 20.31 -0.56 2.15
CA PHE A 439 19.56 0.67 2.32
C PHE A 439 18.23 0.58 1.59
N VAL A 440 17.14 0.68 2.35
CA VAL A 440 15.79 0.76 1.76
C VAL A 440 15.60 2.14 1.14
N HIS A 441 15.13 2.17 -0.11
CA HIS A 441 14.72 3.38 -0.80
C HIS A 441 13.18 3.47 -0.81
N SER A 442 12.52 4.44 -0.18
CA SER A 442 13.06 5.66 0.48
C SER A 442 12.57 5.86 1.92
N LEU A 443 13.12 6.84 2.63
CA LEU A 443 12.63 7.21 3.97
C LEU A 443 11.19 7.71 3.90
N VAL A 444 10.97 8.75 3.10
CA VAL A 444 9.68 9.41 2.92
C VAL A 444 9.27 9.36 1.46
N ASP A 445 7.97 9.49 1.20
CA ASP A 445 7.48 9.80 -0.13
C ASP A 445 8.04 11.14 -0.60
N GLY A 446 8.48 11.20 -1.85
CA GLY A 446 9.03 12.40 -2.46
C GLY A 446 8.48 12.62 -3.87
N PHE A 447 9.07 13.58 -4.58
CA PHE A 447 8.76 13.82 -5.98
C PHE A 447 9.55 12.87 -6.89
N ALA A 448 8.87 11.94 -7.56
CA ALA A 448 9.47 10.93 -8.43
C ALA A 448 9.56 11.40 -9.88
N LEU A 449 10.33 12.48 -10.14
CA LEU A 449 10.69 13.00 -11.46
C LEU A 449 9.62 12.84 -12.57
N ASP A 450 9.71 11.78 -13.38
CA ASP A 450 8.86 11.51 -14.52
C ASP A 450 7.43 11.11 -14.13
N GLN A 451 7.24 10.57 -12.93
CA GLN A 451 5.95 10.11 -12.38
C GLN A 451 5.38 11.03 -11.29
N THR A 452 6.01 12.17 -11.02
CA THR A 452 5.55 13.19 -10.06
C THR A 452 5.25 12.63 -8.67
N TYR A 453 4.04 12.81 -8.13
CA TYR A 453 3.59 12.30 -6.83
C TYR A 453 2.72 11.04 -6.94
N THR A 454 2.55 10.49 -8.14
CA THR A 454 1.64 9.36 -8.39
C THR A 454 2.16 8.04 -7.81
N ILE A 455 3.48 7.89 -7.74
CA ILE A 455 4.13 6.76 -7.07
C ILE A 455 4.67 7.16 -5.70
N LYS A 456 4.54 6.22 -4.77
CA LYS A 456 5.00 6.34 -3.38
C LYS A 456 6.04 5.26 -3.11
N THR A 457 7.22 5.67 -2.64
CA THR A 457 8.39 4.80 -2.37
C THR A 457 8.76 4.76 -0.89
N GLY A 458 8.22 5.67 -0.07
CA GLY A 458 8.65 5.87 1.30
C GLY A 458 8.22 4.76 2.25
N LEU A 459 9.06 4.46 3.23
CA LEU A 459 8.64 3.77 4.46
C LEU A 459 7.62 4.61 5.25
N TYR A 460 7.66 5.93 5.07
CA TYR A 460 6.69 6.87 5.63
C TYR A 460 5.90 7.58 4.52
N PHE A 461 4.58 7.52 4.62
CA PHE A 461 3.67 8.30 3.79
C PHE A 461 3.79 9.78 4.14
N VAL A 462 3.85 10.64 3.13
CA VAL A 462 3.79 12.10 3.31
C VAL A 462 2.47 12.60 2.75
N ASP A 463 1.71 13.29 3.59
CA ASP A 463 0.54 14.03 3.13
C ASP A 463 1.02 15.28 2.38
N MET A 464 0.92 15.22 1.05
CA MET A 464 1.41 16.27 0.14
C MET A 464 0.44 17.45 0.01
N ASP A 465 -0.78 17.34 0.54
CA ASP A 465 -1.83 18.36 0.42
C ASP A 465 -1.81 19.32 1.61
N THR A 466 -1.16 18.93 2.70
CA THR A 466 -0.99 19.76 3.88
C THR A 466 0.32 20.55 3.85
N LYS A 467 0.27 21.79 4.37
CA LYS A 467 1.41 22.72 4.37
C LYS A 467 2.61 22.16 5.14
N ASP A 468 2.37 21.49 6.26
CA ASP A 468 3.40 21.02 7.18
C ASP A 468 3.95 19.62 6.82
N ARG A 469 3.43 18.99 5.75
CA ARG A 469 3.90 17.70 5.21
C ARG A 469 4.05 16.59 6.29
N PRO A 470 3.04 16.30 7.11
CA PRO A 470 3.16 15.29 8.15
C PRO A 470 3.50 13.91 7.57
N ARG A 471 4.34 13.17 8.30
CA ARG A 471 4.82 11.84 7.93
C ARG A 471 4.11 10.77 8.76
N TYR A 472 3.59 9.74 8.11
CA TYR A 472 2.89 8.63 8.75
C TYR A 472 3.61 7.30 8.47
N PRO A 473 3.91 6.48 9.49
CA PRO A 473 4.60 5.21 9.28
C PRO A 473 3.72 4.25 8.48
N ARG A 474 4.30 3.63 7.45
CA ARG A 474 3.68 2.48 6.80
C ARG A 474 4.01 1.18 7.54
N SER A 475 3.35 0.12 7.14
CA SER A 475 3.54 -1.21 7.72
C SER A 475 4.94 -1.75 7.44
N SER A 476 5.50 -1.43 6.27
CA SER A 476 6.91 -1.66 5.92
C SER A 476 7.91 -0.97 6.85
N ALA A 477 7.61 0.21 7.41
CA ALA A 477 8.50 0.86 8.40
C ALA A 477 8.62 0.01 9.67
N THR A 478 7.51 -0.59 10.11
CA THR A 478 7.48 -1.49 11.27
C THR A 478 8.26 -2.77 10.98
N PHE A 479 8.02 -3.39 9.81
CA PHE A 479 8.77 -4.56 9.38
C PHE A 479 10.28 -4.29 9.32
N TYR A 480 10.67 -3.19 8.68
CA TYR A 480 12.09 -2.84 8.54
C TYR A 480 12.73 -2.57 9.90
N LYS A 481 12.06 -1.84 10.80
CA LYS A 481 12.51 -1.65 12.19
C LYS A 481 12.78 -2.98 12.90
N MET A 482 11.87 -3.95 12.76
CA MET A 482 12.05 -5.29 13.35
C MET A 482 13.25 -6.01 12.74
N LEU A 483 13.42 -5.96 11.42
CA LEU A 483 14.56 -6.56 10.72
C LEU A 483 15.89 -5.95 11.19
N VAL A 484 15.96 -4.63 11.31
CA VAL A 484 17.15 -3.91 11.77
C VAL A 484 17.51 -4.27 13.21
N ALA A 485 16.50 -4.34 14.10
CA ALA A 485 16.70 -4.70 15.49
C ALA A 485 17.14 -6.17 15.65
N LYS A 486 16.55 -7.07 14.86
CA LYS A 486 16.81 -8.52 14.95
C LYS A 486 18.08 -8.95 14.24
N ARG A 487 18.42 -8.30 13.12
CA ARG A 487 19.56 -8.63 12.24
C ARG A 487 19.54 -10.08 11.73
N SER A 488 18.37 -10.70 11.65
CA SER A 488 18.15 -12.04 11.12
C SER A 488 16.67 -12.23 10.78
N PHE A 489 16.33 -13.37 10.16
CA PHE A 489 14.94 -13.75 9.87
C PHE A 489 14.51 -14.86 10.82
N ASP A 490 13.66 -14.54 11.79
CA ASP A 490 12.95 -15.50 12.63
C ASP A 490 11.50 -15.68 12.17
N ASP A 491 10.77 -16.62 12.78
CA ASP A 491 9.39 -16.90 12.41
C ASP A 491 8.48 -15.67 12.51
N LYS A 492 8.76 -14.72 13.41
CA LYS A 492 7.95 -13.49 13.52
C LYS A 492 8.17 -12.57 12.32
N LEU A 493 9.41 -12.41 11.87
CA LEU A 493 9.73 -11.61 10.68
C LEU A 493 9.29 -12.29 9.38
N ILE A 494 9.49 -13.61 9.29
CA ILE A 494 9.06 -14.40 8.13
C ILE A 494 7.53 -14.31 7.99
N ASN A 495 6.80 -14.45 9.09
CA ASN A 495 5.34 -14.43 9.09
C ASN A 495 4.74 -13.03 9.37
N PHE A 496 5.54 -11.96 9.43
CA PHE A 496 5.03 -10.61 9.75
C PHE A 496 4.01 -10.18 8.69
N ARG A 497 2.73 -10.14 9.09
CA ARG A 497 1.58 -9.91 8.20
C ARG A 497 1.54 -10.82 6.97
N ALA A 498 2.28 -11.92 6.99
CA ALA A 498 2.03 -12.99 6.04
C ALA A 498 0.59 -13.43 6.26
N PHE A 499 -0.17 -13.60 5.18
CA PHE A 499 -1.45 -14.28 5.27
C PHE A 499 -1.18 -15.61 5.98
N PRO A 500 -1.82 -15.87 7.14
CA PRO A 500 -1.56 -17.09 7.88
C PRO A 500 -1.73 -18.29 6.96
N HIS A 501 -0.68 -19.10 6.80
CA HIS A 501 -0.71 -20.29 5.94
C HIS A 501 -1.85 -21.27 6.33
N ASP A 502 -2.29 -21.22 7.59
CA ASP A 502 -3.37 -22.03 8.15
C ASP A 502 -4.78 -21.58 7.74
N ARG A 503 -4.98 -20.36 7.21
CA ARG A 503 -6.27 -19.97 6.60
C ARG A 503 -6.47 -20.51 5.18
N HIS A 504 -5.46 -21.16 4.60
CA HIS A 504 -5.54 -21.83 3.30
C HIS A 504 -5.58 -23.36 3.41
N GLU A 505 -5.41 -23.94 4.60
CA GLU A 505 -5.78 -25.33 4.79
C GLU A 505 -7.29 -25.45 4.67
N PHE A 506 -7.74 -25.89 3.49
CA PHE A 506 -9.13 -26.24 3.29
C PHE A 506 -9.48 -27.33 4.30
N TYR A 507 -10.32 -27.00 5.28
CA TYR A 507 -10.75 -27.97 6.27
C TYR A 507 -11.68 -28.98 5.60
N TYR A 508 -11.17 -30.20 5.38
CA TYR A 508 -11.96 -31.30 4.84
C TYR A 508 -12.77 -31.96 5.95
N GLY A 509 -13.96 -31.41 6.22
CA GLY A 509 -14.92 -31.93 7.18
C GLY A 509 -16.35 -31.95 6.67
N ARG A 510 -17.28 -32.36 7.52
CA ARG A 510 -18.73 -32.27 7.28
C ARG A 510 -19.34 -31.41 8.37
N PHE A 511 -20.34 -30.61 8.01
CA PHE A 511 -21.20 -29.98 9.01
C PHE A 511 -21.92 -31.05 9.83
N PRO A 512 -22.34 -30.75 11.09
CA PRO A 512 -23.21 -31.63 11.86
C PRO A 512 -24.43 -32.05 11.03
N SER A 513 -24.92 -33.28 11.23
CA SER A 513 -26.04 -33.82 10.43
C SER A 513 -27.35 -33.05 10.58
N ASN A 514 -27.46 -32.20 11.60
CA ASN A 514 -28.59 -31.33 11.89
C ASN A 514 -28.32 -29.85 11.54
N PHE A 515 -27.24 -29.56 10.81
CA PHE A 515 -26.97 -28.22 10.31
C PHE A 515 -27.97 -27.88 9.20
N LEU A 516 -28.56 -26.68 9.27
CA LEU A 516 -29.55 -26.23 8.32
C LEU A 516 -28.91 -25.26 7.31
N TRP A 517 -29.13 -25.54 6.03
CA TRP A 517 -28.80 -24.65 4.91
C TRP A 517 -30.02 -23.83 4.53
N GLY A 518 -29.83 -22.54 4.25
CA GLY A 518 -30.96 -21.68 3.93
C GLY A 518 -30.61 -20.52 3.01
N ALA A 519 -31.67 -19.99 2.40
CA ALA A 519 -31.65 -18.75 1.66
C ALA A 519 -32.52 -17.71 2.38
N ALA A 520 -32.26 -16.42 2.14
CA ALA A 520 -32.99 -15.35 2.79
C ALA A 520 -33.33 -14.20 1.83
N THR A 521 -34.47 -13.56 2.08
CA THR A 521 -34.94 -12.37 1.36
C THR A 521 -35.58 -11.36 2.32
N SER A 522 -35.92 -10.18 1.80
CA SER A 522 -36.69 -9.16 2.52
C SER A 522 -37.89 -8.70 1.70
N ALA A 523 -38.99 -8.39 2.39
CA ALA A 523 -40.27 -8.06 1.78
C ALA A 523 -40.14 -6.91 0.78
N TYR A 524 -39.58 -5.77 1.20
CA TYR A 524 -39.46 -4.59 0.34
C TYR A 524 -38.56 -4.83 -0.89
N GLN A 525 -37.51 -5.65 -0.77
CA GLN A 525 -36.56 -5.87 -1.87
C GLN A 525 -37.08 -6.81 -2.95
N ILE A 526 -38.03 -7.70 -2.65
CA ILE A 526 -38.45 -8.76 -3.60
C ILE A 526 -39.94 -8.82 -3.89
N GLU A 527 -40.82 -8.46 -2.95
CA GLU A 527 -42.25 -8.74 -3.11
C GLU A 527 -42.90 -7.89 -4.21
N GLY A 528 -42.55 -6.60 -4.31
CA GLY A 528 -43.27 -5.67 -5.17
C GLY A 528 -44.73 -5.49 -4.72
N ALA A 529 -45.61 -5.27 -5.71
CA ALA A 529 -47.05 -5.07 -5.51
C ALA A 529 -47.31 -4.05 -4.39
N TRP A 530 -46.62 -2.91 -4.49
CA TRP A 530 -46.45 -1.97 -3.37
C TRP A 530 -47.77 -1.34 -2.88
N ASN A 531 -48.78 -1.26 -3.76
CA ASN A 531 -50.09 -0.65 -3.54
C ASN A 531 -51.27 -1.58 -3.88
N GLU A 532 -51.02 -2.89 -4.00
CA GLU A 532 -52.05 -3.89 -4.29
C GLU A 532 -52.67 -4.47 -3.03
N ASP A 533 -53.87 -5.04 -3.16
CA ASP A 533 -54.58 -5.78 -2.11
C ASP A 533 -54.60 -5.08 -0.74
N GLY A 534 -54.72 -3.76 -0.74
CA GLY A 534 -54.84 -2.94 0.47
C GLY A 534 -53.54 -2.73 1.24
N LYS A 535 -52.36 -3.09 0.71
CA LYS A 535 -51.07 -2.77 1.34
C LYS A 535 -50.92 -1.26 1.54
N GLY A 536 -50.46 -0.87 2.73
CA GLY A 536 -50.13 0.52 3.05
C GLY A 536 -48.76 0.98 2.53
N VAL A 537 -48.52 2.29 2.62
CA VAL A 537 -47.26 2.92 2.19
C VAL A 537 -46.20 2.77 3.29
N SER A 538 -45.01 2.29 2.92
CA SER A 538 -43.84 2.21 3.80
C SER A 538 -42.95 3.43 3.67
N ILE A 539 -41.99 3.57 4.60
CA ILE A 539 -40.94 4.59 4.52
C ILE A 539 -40.07 4.44 3.27
N TRP A 540 -39.89 3.22 2.76
CA TRP A 540 -39.11 2.99 1.55
C TRP A 540 -39.87 3.36 0.29
N ASP A 541 -41.17 3.07 0.21
CA ASP A 541 -42.06 3.53 -0.88
C ASP A 541 -41.95 5.05 -1.02
N THR A 542 -42.16 5.77 0.09
CA THR A 542 -42.07 7.23 0.16
C THR A 542 -40.68 7.73 -0.24
N PHE A 543 -39.61 7.08 0.21
CA PHE A 543 -38.25 7.52 -0.07
C PHE A 543 -37.86 7.32 -1.53
N ALA A 544 -38.21 6.17 -2.13
CA ALA A 544 -37.91 5.83 -3.51
C ALA A 544 -38.68 6.71 -4.50
N HIS A 545 -39.97 6.95 -4.28
CA HIS A 545 -40.79 7.84 -5.12
C HIS A 545 -40.36 9.31 -5.11
N ASN A 546 -39.46 9.71 -4.20
CA ASN A 546 -38.94 11.07 -4.10
C ASN A 546 -37.56 11.25 -4.79
N ASN A 547 -37.20 10.42 -5.78
CA ASN A 547 -35.97 10.51 -6.59
C ASN A 547 -34.67 10.52 -5.74
N LYS A 548 -34.65 9.76 -4.64
CA LYS A 548 -33.49 9.64 -3.74
C LYS A 548 -32.70 8.34 -3.93
N ILE A 549 -33.14 7.49 -4.84
CA ILE A 549 -32.47 6.23 -5.21
C ILE A 549 -31.75 6.43 -6.54
N GLU A 550 -30.61 5.76 -6.70
CA GLU A 550 -29.83 5.80 -7.94
C GLU A 550 -30.70 5.47 -9.15
N GLY A 551 -30.59 6.28 -10.20
CA GLY A 551 -31.39 6.12 -11.42
C GLY A 551 -32.90 6.34 -11.24
N ASN A 552 -33.35 6.93 -10.12
CA ASN A 552 -34.77 7.12 -9.77
C ASN A 552 -35.58 5.82 -9.77
N GLN A 553 -34.94 4.70 -9.40
CA GLN A 553 -35.58 3.39 -9.34
C GLN A 553 -36.51 3.26 -8.12
N THR A 554 -37.50 2.36 -8.22
CA THR A 554 -38.49 2.09 -7.17
C THR A 554 -38.60 0.59 -6.89
N GLY A 555 -39.11 0.24 -5.71
CA GLY A 555 -39.43 -1.14 -5.31
C GLY A 555 -40.82 -1.60 -5.74
N ASP A 556 -41.48 -0.87 -6.65
CA ASP A 556 -42.91 -1.04 -6.95
C ASP A 556 -43.23 -2.44 -7.50
N VAL A 557 -42.33 -2.96 -8.35
CA VAL A 557 -42.39 -4.30 -8.95
C VAL A 557 -41.36 -5.24 -8.31
N ALA A 558 -40.13 -4.76 -8.07
CA ALA A 558 -39.04 -5.56 -7.52
C ALA A 558 -38.81 -6.88 -8.31
N ALA A 559 -38.76 -8.02 -7.63
CA ALA A 559 -38.71 -9.36 -8.25
C ALA A 559 -40.11 -9.96 -8.48
N ASP A 560 -41.16 -9.21 -8.12
CA ASP A 560 -42.57 -9.60 -8.23
C ASP A 560 -42.95 -10.87 -7.45
N SER A 561 -42.24 -11.15 -6.36
CA SER A 561 -42.49 -12.33 -5.52
C SER A 561 -43.88 -12.33 -4.87
N TYR A 562 -44.60 -11.21 -4.84
CA TYR A 562 -46.00 -11.19 -4.43
C TYR A 562 -46.87 -12.07 -5.35
N HIS A 563 -46.64 -11.97 -6.65
CA HIS A 563 -47.34 -12.77 -7.66
C HIS A 563 -46.63 -14.10 -7.94
N LEU A 564 -45.31 -14.12 -7.88
CA LEU A 564 -44.47 -15.24 -8.31
C LEU A 564 -43.96 -16.15 -7.18
N TYR A 565 -44.49 -16.01 -5.96
CA TYR A 565 -44.03 -16.79 -4.79
C TYR A 565 -43.97 -18.31 -5.03
N GLN A 566 -44.84 -18.87 -5.88
CA GLN A 566 -44.83 -20.30 -6.19
C GLN A 566 -43.60 -20.71 -7.00
N GLU A 567 -43.15 -19.85 -7.93
CA GLU A 567 -41.91 -20.07 -8.68
C GLU A 567 -40.69 -19.94 -7.77
N ASP A 568 -40.69 -18.94 -6.87
CA ASP A 568 -39.62 -18.76 -5.87
C ASP A 568 -39.48 -19.99 -4.97
N VAL A 569 -40.61 -20.53 -4.47
CA VAL A 569 -40.62 -21.77 -3.67
C VAL A 569 -40.10 -22.97 -4.47
N ASN A 570 -40.47 -23.09 -5.75
CA ASN A 570 -39.94 -24.14 -6.63
C ASN A 570 -38.43 -24.00 -6.85
N ASN A 571 -37.91 -22.77 -6.89
CA ASN A 571 -36.47 -22.52 -7.02
C ASN A 571 -35.72 -22.86 -5.72
N LEU A 572 -36.31 -22.59 -4.55
CA LEU A 572 -35.75 -22.99 -3.25
C LEU A 572 -35.69 -24.51 -3.11
N GLU A 573 -36.72 -25.25 -3.56
CA GLU A 573 -36.70 -26.72 -3.60
C GLU A 573 -35.55 -27.24 -4.48
N LYS A 574 -35.36 -26.67 -5.68
CA LYS A 574 -34.26 -27.04 -6.59
C LYS A 574 -32.89 -26.72 -5.99
N LEU A 575 -32.78 -25.63 -5.24
CA LEU A 575 -31.55 -25.25 -4.53
C LEU A 575 -31.21 -26.23 -3.41
N GLY A 576 -32.20 -26.97 -2.89
CA GLY A 576 -32.01 -27.99 -1.86
C GLY A 576 -31.77 -27.41 -0.47
N VAL A 577 -32.40 -26.26 -0.15
CA VAL A 577 -32.30 -25.63 1.17
C VAL A 577 -33.22 -26.31 2.19
N ASP A 578 -32.80 -26.32 3.46
CA ASP A 578 -33.60 -26.80 4.58
C ASP A 578 -34.60 -25.73 5.06
N PHE A 579 -34.24 -24.45 4.98
CA PHE A 579 -35.08 -23.35 5.42
C PHE A 579 -35.05 -22.15 4.48
N TYR A 580 -36.13 -21.37 4.54
CA TYR A 580 -36.23 -20.08 3.88
C TYR A 580 -36.55 -19.00 4.90
N ARG A 581 -35.68 -17.99 4.96
CA ARG A 581 -35.87 -16.84 5.83
C ARG A 581 -36.45 -15.67 5.02
N PHE A 582 -37.63 -15.20 5.40
CA PHE A 582 -38.25 -14.03 4.78
C PHE A 582 -38.80 -13.07 5.84
N SER A 583 -39.04 -11.82 5.46
CA SER A 583 -39.70 -10.86 6.34
C SER A 583 -41.16 -10.65 5.95
N ILE A 584 -41.99 -10.28 6.93
CA ILE A 584 -43.36 -9.81 6.68
C ILE A 584 -43.32 -8.30 6.53
N ALA A 585 -43.90 -7.79 5.45
CA ALA A 585 -44.18 -6.37 5.30
C ALA A 585 -45.27 -5.97 6.30
N TRP A 586 -44.90 -5.18 7.31
CA TRP A 586 -45.85 -4.70 8.32
C TRP A 586 -47.03 -3.97 7.65
N THR A 587 -46.74 -3.15 6.65
CA THR A 587 -47.75 -2.44 5.86
C THR A 587 -48.72 -3.33 5.10
N ARG A 588 -48.38 -4.61 4.86
CA ARG A 588 -49.25 -5.55 4.16
C ARG A 588 -50.23 -6.21 5.12
N ILE A 589 -49.87 -6.38 6.40
CA ILE A 589 -50.77 -6.89 7.45
C ILE A 589 -51.59 -5.77 8.08
N LEU A 590 -50.94 -4.66 8.44
CA LEU A 590 -51.55 -3.49 9.06
C LEU A 590 -51.23 -2.25 8.22
N PRO A 591 -52.09 -1.84 7.25
CA PRO A 591 -51.78 -0.79 6.29
C PRO A 591 -51.45 0.57 6.89
N ASN A 592 -52.10 0.93 8.00
CA ASN A 592 -51.78 2.16 8.76
C ASN A 592 -50.83 1.89 9.94
N GLY A 593 -50.31 0.67 10.07
CA GLY A 593 -49.42 0.22 11.14
C GLY A 593 -50.09 -0.15 12.47
N THR A 594 -51.41 -0.04 12.58
CA THR A 594 -52.16 -0.29 13.83
C THR A 594 -53.21 -1.38 13.67
N ILE A 595 -53.62 -2.00 14.77
CA ILE A 595 -54.59 -3.11 14.78
C ILE A 595 -56.02 -2.69 14.40
N ASP A 596 -56.28 -1.39 14.25
CA ASP A 596 -57.59 -0.87 13.85
C ASP A 596 -57.93 -1.19 12.38
N ASN A 597 -56.92 -1.56 11.58
CA ASN A 597 -57.09 -1.92 10.19
C ASN A 597 -56.23 -3.16 9.85
N ILE A 598 -56.81 -4.35 10.02
CA ILE A 598 -56.17 -5.62 9.67
C ILE A 598 -56.52 -5.97 8.23
N ASN A 599 -55.50 -6.15 7.40
CA ASN A 599 -55.67 -6.53 6.00
C ASN A 599 -55.60 -8.05 5.80
N GLN A 600 -56.76 -8.66 5.58
CA GLN A 600 -56.87 -10.10 5.39
C GLN A 600 -56.13 -10.58 4.12
N ALA A 601 -56.13 -9.81 3.03
CA ALA A 601 -55.46 -10.22 1.79
C ALA A 601 -53.93 -10.37 1.98
N GLY A 602 -53.33 -9.48 2.78
CA GLY A 602 -51.93 -9.61 3.19
C GLY A 602 -51.67 -10.84 4.04
N ILE A 603 -52.56 -11.17 4.98
CA ILE A 603 -52.48 -12.40 5.77
C ILE A 603 -52.56 -13.64 4.86
N ASP A 604 -53.48 -13.63 3.89
CA ASP A 604 -53.68 -14.73 2.95
C ASP A 604 -52.45 -14.95 2.05
N TYR A 605 -51.76 -13.88 1.64
CA TYR A 605 -50.49 -13.99 0.92
C TYR A 605 -49.43 -14.76 1.71
N TYR A 606 -49.16 -14.35 2.95
CA TYR A 606 -48.15 -15.03 3.77
C TYR A 606 -48.57 -16.45 4.15
N ASN A 607 -49.86 -16.71 4.34
CA ASN A 607 -50.35 -18.08 4.50
C ASN A 607 -50.01 -18.95 3.28
N ARG A 608 -50.29 -18.47 2.07
CA ARG A 608 -49.96 -19.20 0.83
C ARG A 608 -48.46 -19.46 0.71
N LEU A 609 -47.62 -18.47 1.00
CA LEU A 609 -46.16 -18.63 0.97
C LEU A 609 -45.69 -19.67 2.01
N ILE A 610 -46.17 -19.58 3.25
CA ILE A 610 -45.82 -20.52 4.34
C ILE A 610 -46.27 -21.94 3.98
N ASP A 611 -47.48 -22.11 3.47
CA ASP A 611 -48.02 -23.42 3.08
C ASP A 611 -47.24 -24.01 1.90
N ALA A 612 -46.88 -23.19 0.91
CA ALA A 612 -46.07 -23.62 -0.22
C ALA A 612 -44.67 -24.09 0.22
N LEU A 613 -44.02 -23.37 1.14
CA LEU A 613 -42.72 -23.78 1.71
C LEU A 613 -42.81 -25.12 2.43
N LEU A 614 -43.81 -25.27 3.31
CA LEU A 614 -44.01 -26.50 4.09
C LEU A 614 -44.37 -27.69 3.20
N ALA A 615 -45.14 -27.47 2.11
CA ALA A 615 -45.43 -28.50 1.12
C ALA A 615 -44.16 -29.03 0.42
N LYS A 616 -43.09 -28.24 0.41
CA LYS A 616 -41.76 -28.61 -0.11
C LYS A 616 -40.77 -29.03 0.98
N ASN A 617 -41.24 -29.21 2.22
CA ASN A 617 -40.42 -29.51 3.40
C ASN A 617 -39.36 -28.43 3.73
N ILE A 618 -39.61 -27.18 3.31
CA ILE A 618 -38.74 -26.04 3.60
C ILE A 618 -39.25 -25.34 4.85
N ILE A 619 -38.39 -25.20 5.86
CA ILE A 619 -38.76 -24.59 7.14
C ILE A 619 -38.91 -23.07 6.96
N PRO A 620 -40.07 -22.47 7.31
CA PRO A 620 -40.23 -21.02 7.30
C PRO A 620 -39.57 -20.39 8.53
N MET A 621 -38.62 -19.47 8.30
CA MET A 621 -38.03 -18.61 9.33
C MET A 621 -38.46 -17.16 9.10
N VAL A 622 -39.34 -16.64 9.95
CA VAL A 622 -40.04 -15.38 9.68
C VAL A 622 -39.45 -14.22 10.47
N THR A 623 -39.10 -13.14 9.77
CA THR A 623 -38.69 -11.86 10.35
C THR A 623 -39.88 -10.90 10.40
N LEU A 624 -40.18 -10.35 11.58
CA LEU A 624 -41.33 -9.46 11.77
C LEU A 624 -41.08 -8.05 11.23
N TYR A 625 -39.86 -7.52 11.37
CA TYR A 625 -39.50 -6.18 10.89
C TYR A 625 -38.15 -6.16 10.16
N HIS A 626 -38.16 -5.61 8.94
CA HIS A 626 -36.97 -5.49 8.09
C HIS A 626 -36.90 -4.09 7.45
N TRP A 627 -36.78 -3.07 8.32
CA TRP A 627 -36.49 -1.68 7.96
C TRP A 627 -37.59 -0.99 7.12
N ASP A 628 -38.79 -1.56 7.07
CA ASP A 628 -39.89 -1.18 6.19
C ASP A 628 -41.09 -0.66 6.96
N LEU A 629 -40.83 0.28 7.88
CA LEU A 629 -41.86 0.84 8.76
C LEU A 629 -43.03 1.44 7.95
N PRO A 630 -44.29 1.25 8.38
CA PRO A 630 -45.41 2.02 7.84
C PRO A 630 -45.16 3.52 7.94
N GLN A 631 -45.39 4.26 6.84
CA GLN A 631 -45.12 5.70 6.78
C GLN A 631 -45.90 6.47 7.85
N THR A 632 -47.14 6.06 8.13
CA THR A 632 -47.98 6.63 9.18
C THR A 632 -47.34 6.54 10.57
N LEU A 633 -46.65 5.45 10.88
CA LEU A 633 -45.94 5.29 12.16
C LEU A 633 -44.65 6.11 12.18
N GLN A 634 -43.98 6.27 11.04
CA GLN A 634 -42.84 7.18 10.93
C GLN A 634 -43.27 8.63 11.17
N ASP A 635 -44.42 9.05 10.64
CA ASP A 635 -44.99 10.39 10.85
C ASP A 635 -45.45 10.59 12.30
N TYR A 636 -45.85 9.51 12.98
CA TYR A 636 -46.16 9.48 14.42
C TYR A 636 -44.91 9.55 15.34
N GLY A 637 -43.70 9.55 14.76
CA GLY A 637 -42.43 9.67 15.48
C GLY A 637 -41.48 8.49 15.32
N GLY A 638 -41.90 7.43 14.65
CA GLY A 638 -41.10 6.23 14.38
C GLY A 638 -40.48 5.65 15.65
N TRP A 639 -39.31 5.00 15.53
CA TRP A 639 -38.66 4.33 16.66
C TRP A 639 -38.21 5.26 17.80
N THR A 640 -38.23 6.59 17.61
CA THR A 640 -37.96 7.53 18.70
C THR A 640 -39.14 7.66 19.67
N ASN A 641 -40.36 7.28 19.26
CA ASN A 641 -41.56 7.32 20.08
C ASN A 641 -41.68 6.03 20.92
N GLU A 642 -41.79 6.16 22.25
CA GLU A 642 -41.89 5.02 23.16
C GLU A 642 -43.12 4.14 22.93
N SER A 643 -44.22 4.71 22.41
CA SER A 643 -45.44 3.98 22.09
C SER A 643 -45.22 2.88 21.06
N MET A 644 -44.14 2.98 20.26
CA MET A 644 -43.74 1.94 19.30
C MET A 644 -43.50 0.58 19.95
N VAL A 645 -43.10 0.54 21.23
CA VAL A 645 -42.89 -0.72 21.96
C VAL A 645 -44.17 -1.55 22.02
N ASN A 646 -45.30 -0.89 22.32
CA ASN A 646 -46.60 -1.55 22.40
C ASN A 646 -47.19 -1.78 21.00
N ILE A 647 -47.08 -0.80 20.10
CA ILE A 647 -47.58 -0.92 18.71
C ILE A 647 -46.92 -2.11 18.00
N PHE A 648 -45.59 -2.24 18.10
CA PHE A 648 -44.88 -3.40 17.56
C PHE A 648 -45.25 -4.71 18.27
N GLY A 649 -45.44 -4.67 19.60
CA GLY A 649 -45.88 -5.83 20.37
C GLY A 649 -47.23 -6.40 19.90
N GLU A 650 -48.20 -5.53 19.63
CA GLU A 650 -49.51 -5.96 19.11
C GLU A 650 -49.43 -6.43 17.66
N TYR A 651 -48.61 -5.79 16.81
CA TYR A 651 -48.32 -6.33 15.47
C TYR A 651 -47.70 -7.74 15.53
N ALA A 652 -46.70 -7.95 16.39
CA ALA A 652 -46.10 -9.26 16.61
C ALA A 652 -47.13 -10.29 17.09
N ARG A 653 -48.04 -9.90 18.00
CA ARG A 653 -49.14 -10.76 18.46
C ARG A 653 -50.02 -11.22 17.29
N ILE A 654 -50.42 -10.32 16.40
CA ILE A 654 -51.21 -10.66 15.21
C ILE A 654 -50.45 -11.67 14.35
N CYS A 655 -49.17 -11.44 14.05
CA CYS A 655 -48.37 -12.39 13.29
C CYS A 655 -48.28 -13.77 13.97
N PHE A 656 -48.08 -13.82 15.29
CA PHE A 656 -48.04 -15.08 16.02
C PHE A 656 -49.39 -15.81 16.00
N GLN A 657 -50.51 -15.09 16.09
CA GLN A 657 -51.85 -15.67 16.02
C GLN A 657 -52.14 -16.31 14.66
N HIS A 658 -51.78 -15.63 13.58
CA HIS A 658 -52.14 -16.07 12.22
C HIS A 658 -51.17 -17.09 11.62
N PHE A 659 -49.89 -17.08 12.02
CA PHE A 659 -48.86 -17.90 11.37
C PHE A 659 -48.12 -18.86 12.31
N GLY A 660 -48.21 -18.67 13.63
CA GLY A 660 -47.39 -19.41 14.60
C GLY A 660 -47.80 -20.88 14.81
N ASP A 661 -48.97 -21.28 14.31
CA ASP A 661 -49.37 -22.67 14.19
C ASP A 661 -48.38 -23.46 13.31
N ARG A 662 -47.82 -22.83 12.28
CA ARG A 662 -46.88 -23.40 11.30
C ARG A 662 -45.45 -22.87 11.45
N VAL A 663 -45.26 -21.59 11.73
CA VAL A 663 -43.94 -20.96 11.85
C VAL A 663 -43.32 -21.23 13.22
N LYS A 664 -42.14 -21.85 13.22
CA LYS A 664 -41.41 -22.23 14.45
C LYS A 664 -40.15 -21.42 14.71
N HIS A 665 -39.68 -20.63 13.75
CA HIS A 665 -38.49 -19.79 13.89
C HIS A 665 -38.86 -18.34 13.61
N TRP A 666 -38.87 -17.52 14.65
CA TRP A 666 -39.23 -16.11 14.58
C TRP A 666 -38.01 -15.23 14.83
N ILE A 667 -37.91 -14.16 14.05
CA ILE A 667 -36.95 -13.08 14.23
C ILE A 667 -37.78 -11.80 14.40
N THR A 668 -37.54 -11.08 15.49
CA THR A 668 -38.24 -9.81 15.74
C THR A 668 -37.74 -8.70 14.82
N PHE A 669 -36.44 -8.41 14.88
CA PHE A 669 -35.79 -7.35 14.10
C PHE A 669 -34.65 -7.94 13.26
N ASN A 670 -34.60 -7.55 11.98
CA ASN A 670 -33.37 -7.67 11.20
C ASN A 670 -32.46 -6.48 11.50
N GLU A 671 -31.24 -6.76 11.97
CA GLU A 671 -30.10 -5.84 11.99
C GLU A 671 -30.44 -4.46 12.60
N PRO A 672 -30.81 -4.41 13.88
CA PRO A 672 -31.25 -3.18 14.51
C PRO A 672 -30.19 -2.08 14.54
N TYR A 673 -28.91 -2.43 14.54
CA TYR A 673 -27.82 -1.46 14.37
C TYR A 673 -27.98 -0.66 13.07
N VAL A 674 -28.28 -1.31 11.94
CA VAL A 674 -28.30 -0.64 10.63
C VAL A 674 -29.44 0.36 10.55
N PHE A 675 -30.68 -0.04 10.83
CA PHE A 675 -31.81 0.89 10.69
C PHE A 675 -31.91 1.90 11.82
N THR A 676 -31.17 1.76 12.92
CA THR A 676 -31.08 2.82 13.93
C THR A 676 -29.97 3.80 13.58
N VAL A 677 -28.76 3.33 13.27
CA VAL A 677 -27.61 4.18 12.96
C VAL A 677 -27.75 4.83 11.59
N PHE A 678 -28.06 4.08 10.52
CA PHE A 678 -28.08 4.66 9.17
C PHE A 678 -29.28 5.58 8.97
N VAL A 679 -30.32 5.46 9.79
CA VAL A 679 -31.48 6.35 9.77
C VAL A 679 -31.24 7.58 10.66
N TYR A 680 -30.97 7.37 11.95
CA TYR A 680 -30.98 8.46 12.93
C TYR A 680 -29.61 9.13 13.14
N GLU A 681 -28.50 8.44 12.85
CA GLU A 681 -27.14 8.99 12.95
C GLU A 681 -26.66 9.57 11.62
N THR A 682 -26.67 8.79 10.52
CA THR A 682 -26.10 9.24 9.24
C THR A 682 -27.13 9.83 8.29
N GLY A 683 -28.39 9.40 8.37
CA GLY A 683 -29.45 9.82 7.45
C GLY A 683 -29.32 9.20 6.05
N MET A 684 -28.53 8.14 5.92
CA MET A 684 -28.31 7.39 4.69
C MET A 684 -29.56 6.58 4.30
N HIS A 685 -30.33 6.10 5.29
CA HIS A 685 -31.55 5.31 5.08
C HIS A 685 -32.84 6.12 5.37
N PRO A 686 -34.02 5.68 4.86
CA PRO A 686 -35.28 6.39 5.07
C PRO A 686 -35.61 6.63 6.55
N PRO A 687 -36.20 7.80 6.90
CA PRO A 687 -36.67 8.87 6.01
C PRO A 687 -35.58 9.86 5.56
N GLY A 688 -34.29 9.57 5.81
CA GLY A 688 -33.17 10.47 5.46
C GLY A 688 -33.10 11.72 6.34
N LYS A 689 -33.57 11.63 7.60
CA LYS A 689 -33.54 12.72 8.58
C LYS A 689 -32.68 12.29 9.78
N SER A 690 -31.45 12.77 9.85
CA SER A 690 -30.53 12.50 10.97
C SER A 690 -30.56 13.60 12.03
N ARG A 691 -30.38 13.21 13.29
CA ARG A 691 -30.09 14.09 14.42
C ARG A 691 -29.03 13.39 15.28
N PRO A 692 -27.75 13.48 14.88
CA PRO A 692 -26.70 12.63 15.40
C PRO A 692 -26.54 12.69 16.93
N GLY A 693 -26.24 11.55 17.54
CA GLY A 693 -25.76 11.44 18.90
C GLY A 693 -26.80 11.54 20.01
N ILE A 694 -28.11 11.65 19.72
CA ILE A 694 -29.18 11.61 20.73
C ILE A 694 -30.29 10.66 20.31
N VAL A 695 -30.96 10.91 19.18
CA VAL A 695 -32.12 10.09 18.76
C VAL A 695 -31.74 8.67 18.35
N VAL A 696 -30.50 8.43 17.91
CA VAL A 696 -30.01 7.08 17.62
C VAL A 696 -30.08 6.17 18.84
N TYR A 697 -29.69 6.69 20.01
CA TYR A 697 -29.71 5.94 21.27
C TYR A 697 -31.13 5.74 21.76
N GLN A 698 -32.00 6.74 21.62
CA GLN A 698 -33.43 6.62 21.96
C GLN A 698 -34.14 5.57 21.09
N ALA A 699 -33.88 5.57 19.79
CA ALA A 699 -34.46 4.61 18.86
C ALA A 699 -33.99 3.18 19.17
N ALA A 700 -32.69 2.97 19.33
CA ALA A 700 -32.14 1.66 19.71
C ALA A 700 -32.67 1.15 21.05
N HIS A 701 -32.84 2.05 22.03
CA HIS A 701 -33.44 1.73 23.33
C HIS A 701 -34.88 1.23 23.18
N ASN A 702 -35.71 1.94 22.42
CA ASN A 702 -37.09 1.52 22.16
C ASN A 702 -37.15 0.22 21.35
N VAL A 703 -36.24 -0.01 20.40
CA VAL A 703 -36.15 -1.27 19.64
C VAL A 703 -35.83 -2.46 20.55
N LEU A 704 -34.90 -2.33 21.49
CA LEU A 704 -34.61 -3.39 22.48
C LEU A 704 -35.81 -3.66 23.40
N ARG A 705 -36.54 -2.62 23.82
CA ARG A 705 -37.79 -2.77 24.59
C ARG A 705 -38.88 -3.45 23.76
N ALA A 706 -39.01 -3.10 22.48
CA ALA A 706 -39.96 -3.70 21.55
C ALA A 706 -39.64 -5.18 21.27
N HIS A 707 -38.36 -5.52 21.12
CA HIS A 707 -37.89 -6.91 21.01
C HIS A 707 -38.31 -7.71 22.23
N THR A 708 -38.00 -7.18 23.42
CA THR A 708 -38.33 -7.78 24.71
C THR A 708 -39.83 -7.98 24.86
N ARG A 709 -40.63 -6.97 24.52
CA ARG A 709 -42.10 -7.04 24.55
C ARG A 709 -42.62 -8.15 23.64
N ALA A 710 -42.17 -8.22 22.38
CA ALA A 710 -42.58 -9.26 21.44
C ALA A 710 -42.17 -10.66 21.90
N TYR A 711 -40.96 -10.81 22.45
CA TYR A 711 -40.49 -12.07 23.03
C TYR A 711 -41.39 -12.55 24.17
N HIS A 712 -41.72 -11.68 25.14
CA HIS A 712 -42.60 -12.06 26.26
C HIS A 712 -44.03 -12.32 25.83
N ILE A 713 -44.56 -11.59 24.85
CA ILE A 713 -45.86 -11.92 24.23
C ILE A 713 -45.84 -13.36 23.70
N TYR A 714 -44.79 -13.74 22.96
CA TYR A 714 -44.66 -15.11 22.47
C TYR A 714 -44.52 -16.12 23.60
N LYS A 715 -43.59 -15.87 24.54
CA LYS A 715 -43.30 -16.73 25.69
C LYS A 715 -44.55 -17.02 26.52
N ASP A 716 -45.30 -15.98 26.85
CA ASP A 716 -46.40 -16.08 27.81
C ASP A 716 -47.70 -16.56 27.16
N SER A 717 -47.96 -16.16 25.90
CA SER A 717 -49.25 -16.43 25.23
C SER A 717 -49.19 -17.57 24.21
N PHE A 718 -48.04 -17.87 23.60
CA PHE A 718 -47.95 -18.73 22.41
C PHE A 718 -46.97 -19.90 22.52
N LYS A 719 -45.91 -19.79 23.34
CA LYS A 719 -44.84 -20.79 23.42
C LYS A 719 -45.36 -22.20 23.73
N ASN A 720 -46.32 -22.32 24.64
CA ASN A 720 -46.87 -23.61 25.06
C ASN A 720 -47.67 -24.31 23.95
N SER A 721 -48.43 -23.56 23.14
CA SER A 721 -49.24 -24.11 22.05
C SER A 721 -48.45 -24.28 20.75
N GLN A 722 -47.57 -23.33 20.44
CA GLN A 722 -46.89 -23.26 19.15
C GLN A 722 -45.50 -23.89 19.15
N LYS A 723 -44.83 -23.97 20.31
CA LYS A 723 -43.51 -24.59 20.51
C LYS A 723 -42.37 -24.04 19.63
N GLY A 724 -42.51 -22.85 19.06
CA GLY A 724 -41.45 -22.18 18.29
C GLY A 724 -40.45 -21.42 19.16
N VAL A 725 -39.49 -20.76 18.53
CA VAL A 725 -38.45 -19.94 19.16
C VAL A 725 -38.45 -18.54 18.56
N VAL A 726 -38.08 -17.54 19.37
CA VAL A 726 -38.00 -16.13 18.98
C VAL A 726 -36.60 -15.63 19.22
N GLY A 727 -36.02 -14.97 18.23
CA GLY A 727 -34.71 -14.35 18.28
C GLY A 727 -34.67 -12.98 17.63
N ILE A 728 -33.44 -12.51 17.41
CA ILE A 728 -33.10 -11.25 16.75
C ILE A 728 -31.88 -11.50 15.85
N THR A 729 -31.81 -10.82 14.71
CA THR A 729 -30.64 -10.89 13.83
C THR A 729 -29.80 -9.64 14.07
N LEU A 730 -28.56 -9.80 14.49
CA LEU A 730 -27.62 -8.70 14.68
C LEU A 730 -26.61 -8.71 13.52
N SER A 731 -26.41 -7.55 12.89
CA SER A 731 -25.30 -7.36 11.95
C SER A 731 -24.01 -7.17 12.74
N VAL A 732 -22.93 -7.77 12.23
CA VAL A 732 -21.59 -7.61 12.79
C VAL A 732 -20.56 -7.56 11.69
N GLU A 733 -19.77 -6.49 11.70
CA GLU A 733 -18.47 -6.44 11.03
C GLU A 733 -17.41 -6.77 12.08
N PHE A 734 -16.60 -7.78 11.85
CA PHE A 734 -15.56 -8.16 12.80
C PHE A 734 -14.41 -7.16 12.74
N MET A 735 -14.18 -6.45 13.85
CA MET A 735 -13.16 -5.41 13.95
C MET A 735 -11.83 -6.02 14.39
N VAL A 736 -10.78 -5.76 13.62
CA VAL A 736 -9.40 -6.19 13.93
C VAL A 736 -8.53 -4.97 14.21
N PRO A 737 -7.55 -5.07 15.13
CA PRO A 737 -6.66 -3.95 15.42
C PRO A 737 -5.77 -3.62 14.22
N MET A 738 -5.51 -2.33 14.00
CA MET A 738 -4.70 -1.86 12.87
C MET A 738 -3.20 -2.21 13.04
N THR A 739 -2.73 -2.29 14.29
CA THR A 739 -1.38 -2.70 14.69
C THR A 739 -1.45 -3.58 15.95
N ASP A 740 -0.31 -4.15 16.36
CA ASP A 740 -0.22 -4.91 17.62
C ASP A 740 -0.13 -4.01 18.88
N SER A 741 -0.41 -2.71 18.73
CA SER A 741 -0.42 -1.79 19.87
C SER A 741 -1.61 -2.09 20.80
N PRO A 742 -1.43 -1.96 22.13
CA PRO A 742 -2.54 -2.07 23.07
C PRO A 742 -3.67 -1.09 22.75
N GLU A 743 -3.36 0.10 22.25
CA GLU A 743 -4.35 1.13 21.91
C GLU A 743 -5.24 0.72 20.75
N ASP A 744 -4.68 0.10 19.71
CA ASP A 744 -5.45 -0.41 18.57
C ASP A 744 -6.26 -1.65 18.94
N ALA A 745 -5.72 -2.53 19.80
CA ALA A 745 -6.46 -3.65 20.37
C ALA A 745 -7.69 -3.17 21.15
N GLU A 746 -7.52 -2.22 22.07
CA GLU A 746 -8.62 -1.60 22.81
C GLU A 746 -9.60 -0.85 21.90
N ALA A 747 -9.13 -0.28 20.79
CA ALA A 747 -9.98 0.39 19.82
C ALA A 747 -10.85 -0.60 19.02
N ALA A 748 -10.28 -1.72 18.60
CA ALA A 748 -11.01 -2.80 17.92
C ALA A 748 -12.07 -3.41 18.86
N ASP A 749 -11.71 -3.71 20.10
CA ASP A 749 -12.65 -4.23 21.11
C ASP A 749 -13.78 -3.23 21.37
N ARG A 750 -13.46 -1.95 21.52
CA ARG A 750 -14.48 -0.90 21.71
C ARG A 750 -15.38 -0.77 20.48
N ALA A 751 -14.86 -0.93 19.27
CA ALA A 751 -15.67 -0.90 18.06
C ALA A 751 -16.63 -2.10 18.00
N MET A 752 -16.16 -3.30 18.38
CA MET A 752 -17.02 -4.48 18.54
C MET A 752 -18.16 -4.23 19.52
N GLU A 753 -17.87 -3.59 20.65
CA GLU A 753 -18.86 -3.29 21.68
C GLU A 753 -19.90 -2.24 21.25
N PHE A 754 -19.51 -1.24 20.46
CA PHE A 754 -20.43 -0.23 19.94
C PHE A 754 -21.28 -0.72 18.75
N ASN A 755 -20.83 -1.74 18.02
CA ASN A 755 -21.55 -2.32 16.89
C ASN A 755 -22.39 -3.54 17.30
N PHE A 756 -21.74 -4.62 17.70
CA PHE A 756 -22.38 -5.88 18.07
C PHE A 756 -22.83 -5.87 19.53
N GLY A 757 -21.93 -5.49 20.43
CA GLY A 757 -22.18 -5.50 21.88
C GLY A 757 -23.37 -4.64 22.29
N TRP A 758 -23.64 -3.54 21.58
CA TRP A 758 -24.71 -2.61 21.91
C TRP A 758 -26.10 -3.27 22.02
N PHE A 759 -26.42 -4.17 21.08
CA PHE A 759 -27.66 -4.94 21.12
C PHE A 759 -27.45 -6.32 21.76
N ALA A 760 -26.30 -6.96 21.50
CA ALA A 760 -26.02 -8.31 21.98
C ALA A 760 -25.91 -8.37 23.51
N ASN A 761 -25.20 -7.43 24.15
CA ASN A 761 -24.99 -7.49 25.59
C ASN A 761 -26.28 -7.28 26.36
N ALA A 762 -27.19 -6.41 25.89
CA ALA A 762 -28.48 -6.24 26.55
C ALA A 762 -29.24 -7.58 26.65
N ILE A 763 -29.24 -8.38 25.59
CA ILE A 763 -30.05 -9.60 25.48
C ILE A 763 -29.32 -10.85 25.99
N PHE A 764 -28.01 -10.97 25.72
CA PHE A 764 -27.28 -12.24 25.87
C PHE A 764 -26.23 -12.24 26.99
N SER A 765 -25.84 -11.08 27.56
CA SER A 765 -24.75 -11.03 28.56
C SER A 765 -25.14 -11.47 29.97
N GLY A 766 -26.43 -11.70 30.24
CA GLY A 766 -26.92 -11.93 31.59
C GLY A 766 -27.21 -10.65 32.40
N SER A 767 -26.79 -9.47 31.90
CA SER A 767 -26.93 -8.19 32.64
C SER A 767 -28.24 -7.45 32.37
N GLY A 768 -28.90 -7.72 31.24
CA GLY A 768 -30.06 -6.93 30.80
C GLY A 768 -29.75 -5.49 30.44
N ASP A 769 -28.47 -5.10 30.31
CA ASP A 769 -28.03 -3.70 30.19
C ASP A 769 -26.99 -3.52 29.06
N TYR A 770 -26.71 -2.27 28.71
CA TYR A 770 -25.70 -1.91 27.71
C TYR A 770 -24.27 -2.26 28.14
N PRO A 771 -23.34 -2.43 27.18
CA PRO A 771 -21.93 -2.66 27.50
C PRO A 771 -21.35 -1.57 28.41
N GLN A 772 -20.60 -1.96 29.43
CA GLN A 772 -20.01 -1.00 30.39
C GLN A 772 -19.07 0.00 29.71
N VAL A 773 -18.30 -0.45 28.72
CA VAL A 773 -17.43 0.43 27.93
C VAL A 773 -18.25 1.48 27.19
N MET A 774 -19.39 1.10 26.62
CA MET A 774 -20.26 2.03 25.89
C MET A 774 -20.87 3.06 26.84
N LYS A 775 -21.42 2.62 27.99
CA LYS A 775 -21.98 3.50 29.02
C LYS A 775 -20.94 4.52 29.51
N LYS A 776 -19.74 4.06 29.84
CA LYS A 776 -18.64 4.92 30.29
C LYS A 776 -18.24 5.96 29.24
N PHE A 777 -17.97 5.52 28.00
CA PHE A 777 -17.50 6.43 26.95
C PHE A 777 -18.55 7.47 26.56
N ILE A 778 -19.82 7.10 26.43
CA ILE A 778 -20.89 8.05 26.11
C ILE A 778 -21.16 8.98 27.29
N GLY A 779 -21.16 8.47 28.53
CA GLY A 779 -21.31 9.28 29.73
C GLY A 779 -20.21 10.33 29.87
N ASP A 780 -18.94 9.92 29.72
CA ASP A 780 -17.78 10.81 29.78
C ASP A 780 -17.83 11.89 28.69
N LYS A 781 -18.17 11.50 27.44
CA LYS A 781 -18.34 12.46 26.33
C LYS A 781 -19.50 13.42 26.58
N SER A 782 -20.63 12.94 27.06
CA SER A 782 -21.82 13.76 27.32
C SER A 782 -21.52 14.82 28.39
N ARG A 783 -20.81 14.47 29.47
CA ARG A 783 -20.35 15.44 30.48
C ARG A 783 -19.40 16.49 29.90
N ARG A 784 -18.42 16.08 29.08
CA ARG A 784 -17.49 17.03 28.41
C ARG A 784 -18.19 17.97 27.44
N GLN A 785 -19.30 17.52 26.84
CA GLN A 785 -20.12 18.30 25.91
C GLN A 785 -21.17 19.18 26.61
N GLY A 786 -21.23 19.18 27.94
CA GLY A 786 -22.13 20.03 28.71
C GLY A 786 -23.56 19.50 28.85
N PHE A 787 -23.83 18.23 28.53
CA PHE A 787 -25.14 17.63 28.79
C PHE A 787 -25.33 17.38 30.29
N ALA A 788 -26.54 17.65 30.80
CA ALA A 788 -26.90 17.41 32.20
C ALA A 788 -26.93 15.91 32.58
N SER A 789 -27.10 15.02 31.59
CA SER A 789 -27.13 13.57 31.75
C SER A 789 -26.48 12.87 30.54
N SER A 790 -26.27 11.55 30.65
CA SER A 790 -25.82 10.73 29.52
C SER A 790 -26.85 10.78 28.38
N ARG A 791 -26.36 10.86 27.13
CA ARG A 791 -27.20 10.75 25.92
C ARG A 791 -27.65 9.32 25.63
N LEU A 792 -26.99 8.31 26.20
CA LEU A 792 -27.46 6.93 26.19
C LEU A 792 -28.52 6.77 27.29
N PRO A 793 -29.78 6.40 26.98
CA PRO A 793 -30.80 6.12 27.97
C PRO A 793 -30.41 4.98 28.90
N GLU A 794 -31.02 4.92 30.08
CA GLU A 794 -30.79 3.85 31.04
C GLU A 794 -32.00 2.91 31.10
N PHE A 795 -31.76 1.61 31.14
CA PHE A 795 -32.80 0.66 31.50
C PHE A 795 -33.06 0.75 33.01
N THR A 796 -34.33 0.79 33.39
CA THR A 796 -34.74 0.61 34.78
C THR A 796 -34.43 -0.82 35.25
N ASP A 797 -34.33 -1.04 36.55
CA ASP A 797 -34.07 -2.40 37.07
C ASP A 797 -35.18 -3.40 36.73
N ALA A 798 -36.41 -2.92 36.53
CA ALA A 798 -37.52 -3.72 36.02
C ALA A 798 -37.29 -4.11 34.56
N GLU A 799 -36.82 -3.18 33.72
CA GLU A 799 -36.52 -3.46 32.31
C GLU A 799 -35.32 -4.41 32.16
N LYS A 800 -34.24 -4.22 32.93
CA LYS A 800 -33.09 -5.14 32.90
C LYS A 800 -33.50 -6.58 33.22
N LYS A 801 -34.37 -6.76 34.22
CA LYS A 801 -34.92 -8.07 34.60
C LYS A 801 -35.86 -8.66 33.57
N LEU A 802 -36.48 -7.83 32.73
CA LEU A 802 -37.38 -8.27 31.67
C LEU A 802 -36.60 -8.62 30.40
N ILE A 803 -35.52 -7.89 30.10
CA ILE A 803 -34.67 -8.14 28.94
C ILE A 803 -33.86 -9.44 29.13
N ASN A 804 -33.35 -9.64 30.35
CA ASN A 804 -32.65 -10.86 30.76
C ASN A 804 -33.61 -12.03 30.98
#